data_AF-A0A293MU23-F1
#
_entry.id   AF-A0A293MU23-F1
#
_cell.length_a   1.000
_cell.length_b   1.000
_cell.length_c   1.000
_cell.angle_alpha   90.00
_cell.angle_beta   90.00
_cell.angle_gamma   90.00
#
_symmetry.space_group_name_H-M   'P 1'
#
loop_
_entity.id
_entity.type
_entity.pdbx_description
1 polymer ?
#
loop_
_entity_poly.entity_id
_entity_poly.type
_entity_poly.pdbx_seq_one_letter_code
_entity_poly.pdbx_strand_id
1 'polypeptide(L)'
;MESFEPEREHLEFEVDFGTVPDSLVPTVKALKQAAEKHLFRWKKFPLRLPPPLLQLRDARKSRTVSLRDVLVVPNPEEVVTRDAKGRPPRLDADQLMSIRELGEFQVESVAFPGQRHRWRLSGVLQSGRSRCRGHLLHLLGLALRLLVVTARNRLDGSFLSLRGAINALWHAFFLLLDALVGLPSVSATLLSSRLQEERVKHLVAELTPEADLEQELEHLCLFVRYHIKKQTVEKCHINGERVPSVPYVYKTPKGQVMDLRLYNTELVRQAVPFLSHILARESRGWFPAFREAVVTQLRAKMLSDELVEKQAQLAVQEEYLQRVLNSVRTDPALEALAPGLGTLLADQAHATVLLQRAADIVLHRADCCVTEEKNRLEEEFPILSSVGPWLRARLGAIQEQVAEEQALEAHSAALTLCRDRGLVQAAYFVGRDLGFLREQAPALQAELARLRAPTRTFAWRMHIWKPSRWQVHQLSGSCPTDRPSYVLEKQTVRLTSTRWPFWRWGNYALRTFVHTCNAMFLLGVVVPWCSPLSLRSLFLAQPFTSDYEVNPQDGSLQPRKSSTTQTLCSRLHTLWRHISKARTRSQPVAVVRWSAVSVWDTLLYYMVIRQRARLPLADSWLVWRVSGPGHDQLYWVLSLEQALAALVAKLELEVLSIFQRETEHRLLEPLRLYEQLVRTCFGPFAATLSREDGPYKSLEAELNNMVSALKAEVDKRKSELQPGLGVSVRSRTRMRADDLRGALQTGCALVHKLLPVPWSEHFWRERGLQEKDWLGLTAQLYSDVFSPDLLIPLQDDDVAYKLEQAPDIELSTLSDMVRSSAVEMDVSRVMHAPKGKVHVHAPVLDLSVFIPQSSPRTTSAECKRRAPWKARRVMRSPMELPPAVPHPAKIALIIFNRDNEDPIPLESDACTQVLEAVGCGGCPPGVLASGTPSESSLHTDDVSLQPFGAAYTRTRHSTSV
;
A
#
# COMPACT_ATOMS: atom_id res chain seq x y z
N MET A 1 -27.13 61.07 24.05
CA MET A 1 -26.12 60.18 23.45
C MET A 1 -24.79 60.55 24.06
N GLU A 2 -24.20 59.69 24.87
CA GLU A 2 -22.80 59.83 25.28
C GLU A 2 -21.92 59.17 24.21
N SER A 3 -20.77 59.78 23.92
CA SER A 3 -19.81 59.26 22.94
C SER A 3 -19.02 58.10 23.54
N PHE A 4 -19.49 56.87 23.33
CA PHE A 4 -18.84 55.62 23.77
C PHE A 4 -17.58 55.26 22.94
N GLU A 5 -16.68 56.21 22.76
CA GLU A 5 -15.36 55.98 22.18
C GLU A 5 -14.38 55.45 23.24
N PRO A 6 -13.36 54.66 22.88
CA PRO A 6 -12.46 54.05 23.85
C PRO A 6 -11.52 55.09 24.48
N GLU A 7 -11.53 55.17 25.81
CA GLU A 7 -10.73 56.13 26.56
C GLU A 7 -9.25 55.72 26.56
N ARG A 8 -8.39 56.59 26.03
CA ARG A 8 -6.94 56.46 26.02
C ARG A 8 -6.31 57.24 27.19
N GLU A 9 -5.26 56.68 27.78
CA GLU A 9 -4.51 57.28 28.87
C GLU A 9 -3.01 57.12 28.61
N HIS A 10 -2.22 58.18 28.83
CA HIS A 10 -0.80 58.18 28.46
C HIS A 10 0.03 57.19 29.30
N LEU A 11 1.07 56.63 28.70
CA LEU A 11 1.95 55.68 29.38
C LEU A 11 3.13 56.44 30.02
N GLU A 12 3.07 56.67 31.33
CA GLU A 12 4.13 57.34 32.10
C GLU A 12 5.37 56.46 32.29
N PHE A 13 6.56 57.07 32.31
CA PHE A 13 7.83 56.35 32.48
C PHE A 13 8.67 56.89 33.66
N GLU A 14 8.91 56.07 34.68
CA GLU A 14 9.92 56.36 35.71
C GLU A 14 11.33 56.18 35.14
N VAL A 15 12.20 57.18 35.33
CA VAL A 15 13.57 57.22 34.75
C VAL A 15 14.53 57.86 35.75
N ASP A 16 15.50 57.08 36.22
CA ASP A 16 16.51 57.53 37.19
C ASP A 16 17.62 58.35 36.52
N PHE A 17 17.35 59.65 36.32
CA PHE A 17 18.29 60.60 35.71
C PHE A 17 19.66 60.66 36.40
N GLY A 18 19.76 60.28 37.69
CA GLY A 18 21.04 60.21 38.42
C GLY A 18 22.01 59.11 37.94
N THR A 19 21.58 58.23 37.03
CA THR A 19 22.45 57.23 36.36
C THR A 19 22.86 57.65 34.95
N VAL A 20 22.31 58.76 34.43
CA VAL A 20 22.52 59.24 33.06
C VAL A 20 23.61 60.32 33.06
N PRO A 21 24.63 60.26 32.19
CA PRO A 21 25.62 61.34 32.05
C PRO A 21 24.95 62.67 31.73
N ASP A 22 25.39 63.77 32.36
CA ASP A 22 24.77 65.10 32.28
C ASP A 22 24.51 65.59 30.83
N SER A 23 25.39 65.22 29.89
CA SER A 23 25.30 65.54 28.46
C SER A 23 24.13 64.87 27.74
N LEU A 24 23.59 63.76 28.27
CA LEU A 24 22.50 62.97 27.67
C LEU A 24 21.14 63.21 28.33
N VAL A 25 21.11 63.79 29.54
CA VAL A 25 19.88 64.15 30.27
C VAL A 25 18.85 64.92 29.41
N PRO A 26 19.20 65.95 28.61
CA PRO A 26 18.20 66.64 27.78
C PRO A 26 17.62 65.73 26.68
N THR A 27 18.43 64.86 26.08
CA THR A 27 18.00 63.91 25.04
C THR A 27 17.09 62.83 25.61
N VAL A 28 17.44 62.26 26.77
CA VAL A 28 16.60 61.28 27.48
C VAL A 28 15.27 61.91 27.92
N LYS A 29 15.29 63.18 28.37
CA LYS A 29 14.06 63.92 28.73
C LYS A 29 13.16 64.17 27.51
N ALA A 30 13.73 64.53 26.36
CA ALA A 30 12.97 64.69 25.12
C ALA A 30 12.40 63.36 24.59
N LEU A 31 13.17 62.27 24.68
CA LEU A 31 12.71 60.94 24.29
C LEU A 31 11.61 60.42 25.22
N LYS A 32 11.72 60.65 26.54
CA LYS A 32 10.64 60.38 27.51
C LYS A 32 9.36 61.13 27.11
N GLN A 33 9.44 62.44 26.87
CA GLN A 33 8.28 63.24 26.45
C GLN A 33 7.67 62.77 25.12
N ALA A 34 8.47 62.30 24.17
CA ALA A 34 7.99 61.71 22.93
C ALA A 34 7.29 60.36 23.16
N ALA A 35 7.87 59.49 24.00
CA ALA A 35 7.28 58.21 24.37
C ALA A 35 5.93 58.39 25.10
N GLU A 36 5.88 59.25 26.12
CA GLU A 36 4.65 59.58 26.86
C GLU A 36 3.57 60.17 25.96
N LYS A 37 3.94 60.99 24.96
CA LYS A 37 3.00 61.58 24.00
C LYS A 37 2.44 60.57 22.99
N HIS A 38 3.24 59.60 22.54
CA HIS A 38 2.85 58.66 21.48
C HIS A 38 2.34 57.30 21.99
N LEU A 39 2.67 56.91 23.22
CA LEU A 39 2.29 55.64 23.82
C LEU A 39 1.17 55.85 24.84
N PHE A 40 0.20 54.94 24.83
CA PHE A 40 -0.97 54.98 25.68
C PHE A 40 -1.35 53.58 26.16
N ARG A 41 -2.18 53.52 27.21
CA ARG A 41 -2.95 52.34 27.62
C ARG A 41 -4.45 52.62 27.43
N TRP A 42 -5.27 51.58 27.38
CA TRP A 42 -6.73 51.73 27.36
C TRP A 42 -7.24 51.90 28.80
N LYS A 43 -7.78 53.07 29.13
CA LYS A 43 -8.40 53.35 30.42
C LYS A 43 -9.79 52.72 30.54
N LYS A 44 -10.55 52.77 29.43
CA LYS A 44 -11.80 52.03 29.24
C LYS A 44 -11.93 51.62 27.78
N PHE A 45 -12.03 50.33 27.50
CA PHE A 45 -12.36 49.81 26.17
C PHE A 45 -13.77 49.19 26.19
N PRO A 46 -14.78 49.77 25.49
CA PRO A 46 -16.15 49.30 25.57
C PRO A 46 -16.37 48.02 24.74
N LEU A 47 -16.26 46.86 25.39
CA LEU A 47 -16.59 45.55 24.81
C LEU A 47 -18.11 45.40 24.61
N ARG A 48 -18.64 45.93 23.50
CA ARG A 48 -20.00 45.67 23.02
C ARG A 48 -19.95 44.80 21.77
N LEU A 49 -20.49 43.58 21.85
CA LEU A 49 -20.69 42.71 20.69
C LEU A 49 -21.65 43.37 19.68
N PRO A 50 -21.61 43.00 18.38
CA PRO A 50 -22.63 43.36 17.41
C PRO A 50 -24.03 42.96 17.90
N PRO A 51 -25.09 43.72 17.58
CA PRO A 51 -26.46 43.31 17.86
C PRO A 51 -26.79 42.02 17.08
N PRO A 52 -27.61 41.12 17.64
CA PRO A 52 -27.94 39.86 16.98
C PRO A 52 -28.76 40.11 15.71
N LEU A 53 -28.48 39.32 14.67
CA LEU A 53 -29.17 39.38 13.38
C LEU A 53 -30.59 38.78 13.46
N LEU A 54 -30.82 37.89 14.44
CA LEU A 54 -32.13 37.36 14.82
C LEU A 54 -32.57 37.93 16.16
N GLN A 55 -33.57 38.82 16.15
CA GLN A 55 -34.31 39.23 17.35
C GLN A 55 -35.62 38.45 17.48
N LEU A 56 -35.50 37.13 17.58
CA LEU A 56 -36.61 36.25 17.96
C LEU A 56 -37.11 36.63 19.36
N ARG A 57 -38.42 36.87 19.51
CA ARG A 57 -39.03 37.31 20.76
C ARG A 57 -39.61 36.13 21.54
N ASP A 58 -38.94 35.75 22.63
CA ASP A 58 -39.52 34.98 23.72
C ASP A 58 -40.79 35.72 24.24
N ALA A 59 -41.97 35.12 24.12
CA ALA A 59 -43.24 35.76 24.51
C ALA A 59 -43.38 36.06 26.03
N ARG A 60 -42.39 35.68 26.84
CA ARG A 60 -42.42 35.82 28.32
C ARG A 60 -41.14 36.40 28.95
N LYS A 61 -40.01 36.51 28.24
CA LYS A 61 -38.70 36.95 28.81
C LYS A 61 -37.85 37.67 27.76
N SER A 62 -37.06 38.66 28.18
CA SER A 62 -36.05 39.28 27.32
C SER A 62 -34.76 38.44 27.25
N ARG A 63 -34.83 37.25 26.64
CA ARG A 63 -33.68 36.38 26.35
C ARG A 63 -33.54 36.17 24.84
N THR A 64 -32.31 35.95 24.37
CA THR A 64 -32.08 35.53 22.98
C THR A 64 -32.26 34.02 22.85
N VAL A 65 -33.12 33.59 21.93
CA VAL A 65 -33.30 32.18 21.57
C VAL A 65 -31.97 31.56 21.11
N SER A 66 -31.64 30.35 21.57
CA SER A 66 -30.46 29.61 21.11
C SER A 66 -30.82 28.70 19.93
N LEU A 67 -29.88 28.48 19.00
CA LEU A 67 -30.15 27.63 17.82
C LEU A 67 -30.42 26.16 18.20
N ARG A 68 -29.98 25.74 19.39
CA ARG A 68 -30.20 24.39 19.94
C ARG A 68 -31.68 24.12 20.21
N ASP A 69 -32.44 25.16 20.51
CA ASP A 69 -33.86 25.06 20.89
C ASP A 69 -34.79 25.11 19.65
N VAL A 70 -34.25 25.55 18.49
CA VAL A 70 -34.91 25.57 17.18
C VAL A 70 -34.70 24.25 16.40
N LEU A 71 -33.63 23.53 16.70
CA LEU A 71 -33.20 22.29 16.03
C LEU A 71 -33.17 21.12 17.02
N VAL A 72 -34.34 20.73 17.52
CA VAL A 72 -34.49 19.62 18.48
C VAL A 72 -34.65 18.31 17.71
N VAL A 73 -33.85 17.30 18.08
CA VAL A 73 -34.06 15.92 17.62
C VAL A 73 -35.07 15.26 18.57
N PRO A 74 -36.24 14.78 18.09
CA PRO A 74 -37.18 14.05 18.95
C PRO A 74 -36.48 12.82 19.54
N ASN A 75 -36.51 12.68 20.87
CA ASN A 75 -35.74 11.66 21.57
C ASN A 75 -36.30 10.25 21.31
N PRO A 76 -35.58 9.35 20.61
CA PRO A 76 -36.07 8.03 20.24
C PRO A 76 -36.00 7.00 21.39
N GLU A 77 -35.64 7.40 22.61
CA GLU A 77 -35.45 6.49 23.74
C GLU A 77 -36.62 6.42 24.75
N GLU A 78 -37.59 7.35 24.71
CA GLU A 78 -38.80 7.29 25.56
C GLU A 78 -39.88 6.32 25.00
N VAL A 79 -39.42 5.15 24.54
CA VAL A 79 -40.21 4.18 23.73
C VAL A 79 -41.05 3.20 24.56
N VAL A 80 -40.79 3.07 25.87
CA VAL A 80 -41.44 2.06 26.73
C VAL A 80 -42.34 2.74 27.77
N THR A 81 -43.61 2.32 27.82
CA THR A 81 -44.55 2.72 28.87
C THR A 81 -43.97 2.45 30.26
N ARG A 82 -44.21 3.36 31.20
CA ARG A 82 -43.89 3.16 32.62
C ARG A 82 -45.19 2.92 33.37
N ASP A 83 -45.21 1.93 34.26
CA ASP A 83 -46.27 1.74 35.24
C ASP A 83 -46.47 3.04 36.05
N ALA A 84 -47.64 3.22 36.67
CA ALA A 84 -47.94 4.32 37.60
C ALA A 84 -47.02 4.40 38.86
N LYS A 85 -45.95 3.61 38.92
CA LYS A 85 -44.89 3.61 39.94
C LYS A 85 -43.48 3.75 39.31
N GLY A 86 -43.38 4.22 38.06
CA GLY A 86 -42.13 4.55 37.37
C GLY A 86 -41.25 3.36 36.97
N ARG A 87 -41.85 2.17 36.75
CA ARG A 87 -41.13 0.92 36.42
C ARG A 87 -41.58 0.39 35.06
N PRO A 88 -40.74 -0.35 34.31
CA PRO A 88 -41.18 -1.02 33.10
C PRO A 88 -42.21 -2.13 33.42
N PRO A 89 -43.32 -2.22 32.67
CA PRO A 89 -44.37 -3.22 32.87
C PRO A 89 -43.88 -4.64 32.59
N ARG A 90 -44.71 -5.64 32.89
CA ARG A 90 -44.43 -7.06 32.55
C ARG A 90 -44.95 -7.41 31.15
N LEU A 91 -44.33 -8.40 30.51
CA LEU A 91 -44.70 -8.91 29.19
C LEU A 91 -46.08 -9.57 29.18
N ASP A 92 -46.79 -9.43 28.06
CA ASP A 92 -48.17 -9.90 27.85
C ASP A 92 -48.25 -11.32 27.26
N ALA A 93 -49.42 -11.96 27.32
CA ALA A 93 -49.66 -13.36 26.95
C ALA A 93 -49.31 -13.68 25.48
N ASP A 94 -49.76 -12.84 24.53
CA ASP A 94 -49.46 -13.05 23.11
C ASP A 94 -47.97 -12.76 22.79
N GLN A 95 -47.36 -11.81 23.50
CA GLN A 95 -45.92 -11.58 23.44
C GLN A 95 -45.16 -12.83 23.92
N LEU A 96 -45.57 -13.45 25.02
CA LEU A 96 -44.99 -14.69 25.54
C LEU A 96 -45.16 -15.88 24.58
N MET A 97 -46.25 -15.94 23.81
CA MET A 97 -46.40 -16.91 22.72
C MET A 97 -45.47 -16.62 21.54
N SER A 98 -45.31 -15.36 21.11
CA SER A 98 -44.36 -15.00 20.05
C SER A 98 -42.89 -15.33 20.42
N ILE A 99 -42.54 -15.13 21.71
CA ILE A 99 -41.26 -15.54 22.30
C ILE A 99 -41.06 -17.06 22.22
N ARG A 100 -42.12 -17.84 22.49
CA ARG A 100 -42.08 -19.31 22.44
C ARG A 100 -41.80 -19.85 21.04
N GLU A 101 -42.29 -19.18 19.99
CA GLU A 101 -42.14 -19.65 18.62
C GLU A 101 -40.89 -19.11 17.91
N LEU A 102 -40.52 -17.85 18.15
CA LEU A 102 -39.47 -17.13 17.39
C LEU A 102 -38.30 -16.60 18.24
N GLY A 103 -38.44 -16.53 19.57
CA GLY A 103 -37.44 -15.89 20.44
C GLY A 103 -37.41 -14.35 20.29
N GLU A 104 -38.49 -13.77 19.77
CA GLU A 104 -38.68 -12.34 19.55
C GLU A 104 -40.09 -11.95 20.02
N PHE A 105 -40.26 -10.69 20.43
CA PHE A 105 -41.56 -10.08 20.70
C PHE A 105 -41.66 -8.70 20.06
N GLN A 106 -42.88 -8.22 19.90
CA GLN A 106 -43.18 -6.89 19.37
C GLN A 106 -43.82 -6.02 20.46
N VAL A 107 -43.37 -4.78 20.57
CA VAL A 107 -43.92 -3.75 21.48
C VAL A 107 -44.30 -2.55 20.64
N GLU A 108 -45.51 -2.03 20.82
CA GLU A 108 -45.97 -0.84 20.11
C GLU A 108 -45.25 0.41 20.62
N SER A 109 -44.91 1.34 19.73
CA SER A 109 -44.20 2.56 20.14
C SER A 109 -45.17 3.61 20.68
N VAL A 110 -44.89 4.11 21.89
CA VAL A 110 -45.64 5.24 22.47
C VAL A 110 -45.39 6.54 21.70
N ALA A 111 -44.17 6.72 21.18
CA ALA A 111 -43.78 7.91 20.41
C ALA A 111 -44.17 7.85 18.92
N PHE A 112 -44.38 6.65 18.36
CA PHE A 112 -44.65 6.44 16.93
C PHE A 112 -45.90 5.57 16.74
N PRO A 113 -47.12 6.16 16.78
CA PRO A 113 -48.37 5.39 16.72
C PRO A 113 -48.46 4.55 15.44
N GLY A 114 -48.87 3.29 15.58
CA GLY A 114 -48.94 2.31 14.49
C GLY A 114 -47.63 1.58 14.18
N GLN A 115 -46.48 1.99 14.75
CA GLN A 115 -45.19 1.28 14.57
C GLN A 115 -44.86 0.36 15.75
N ARG A 116 -44.15 -0.74 15.46
CA ARG A 116 -43.79 -1.78 16.44
C ARG A 116 -42.29 -2.04 16.49
N HIS A 117 -41.70 -1.94 17.68
CA HIS A 117 -40.31 -2.31 17.97
C HIS A 117 -40.21 -3.83 18.15
N ARG A 118 -39.32 -4.47 17.40
CA ARG A 118 -39.04 -5.91 17.49
C ARG A 118 -37.82 -6.16 18.37
N TRP A 119 -38.05 -6.75 19.54
CA TRP A 119 -37.04 -7.12 20.51
C TRP A 119 -36.70 -8.61 20.39
N ARG A 120 -35.41 -8.95 20.48
CA ARG A 120 -34.90 -10.33 20.44
C ARG A 120 -34.27 -10.70 21.77
N LEU A 121 -34.64 -11.87 22.30
CA LEU A 121 -34.02 -12.45 23.48
C LEU A 121 -32.70 -13.13 23.12
N SER A 122 -31.74 -13.08 24.04
CA SER A 122 -30.54 -13.91 23.98
C SER A 122 -30.91 -15.40 24.00
N GLY A 123 -30.15 -16.22 23.26
CA GLY A 123 -30.42 -17.66 23.15
C GLY A 123 -30.27 -18.45 24.46
N VAL A 124 -29.72 -17.82 25.50
CA VAL A 124 -29.63 -18.33 26.89
C VAL A 124 -30.99 -18.27 27.60
N LEU A 125 -31.86 -17.32 27.23
CA LEU A 125 -33.21 -17.18 27.76
C LEU A 125 -34.21 -18.05 26.98
N GLN A 126 -34.47 -17.72 25.71
CA GLN A 126 -35.40 -18.51 24.88
C GLN A 126 -35.16 -18.26 23.38
N SER A 127 -34.66 -19.29 22.68
CA SER A 127 -34.32 -19.19 21.25
C SER A 127 -35.52 -19.25 20.28
N GLY A 128 -36.67 -19.81 20.71
CA GLY A 128 -37.88 -19.97 19.89
C GLY A 128 -37.94 -21.25 19.04
N ARG A 129 -39.09 -21.94 19.01
CA ARG A 129 -39.29 -23.26 18.36
C ARG A 129 -38.82 -23.32 16.90
N SER A 130 -39.10 -22.30 16.09
CA SER A 130 -38.68 -22.27 14.67
C SER A 130 -37.17 -22.20 14.51
N ARG A 131 -36.51 -21.38 15.35
CA ARG A 131 -35.04 -21.28 15.39
C ARG A 131 -34.40 -22.53 15.99
N CYS A 132 -35.02 -23.18 16.96
CA CYS A 132 -34.59 -24.50 17.42
C CYS A 132 -34.63 -25.55 16.31
N ARG A 133 -35.61 -25.50 15.38
CA ARG A 133 -35.61 -26.35 14.16
C ARG A 133 -34.47 -25.99 13.21
N GLY A 134 -34.20 -24.71 12.97
CA GLY A 134 -33.05 -24.27 12.16
C GLY A 134 -31.70 -24.66 12.78
N HIS A 135 -31.56 -24.54 14.10
CA HIS A 135 -30.39 -24.95 14.85
C HIS A 135 -30.25 -26.48 14.90
N LEU A 136 -31.34 -27.24 14.98
CA LEU A 136 -31.34 -28.70 14.83
C LEU A 136 -30.85 -29.11 13.43
N LEU A 137 -31.31 -28.46 12.36
CA LEU A 137 -30.81 -28.70 11.01
C LEU A 137 -29.31 -28.37 10.89
N HIS A 138 -28.84 -27.29 11.54
CA HIS A 138 -27.42 -26.96 11.61
C HIS A 138 -26.61 -28.00 12.40
N LEU A 139 -27.12 -28.49 13.54
CA LEU A 139 -26.50 -29.56 14.33
C LEU A 139 -26.47 -30.90 13.58
N LEU A 140 -27.53 -31.22 12.82
CA LEU A 140 -27.55 -32.38 11.91
C LEU A 140 -26.54 -32.21 10.78
N GLY A 141 -26.39 -31.00 10.22
CA GLY A 141 -25.31 -30.66 9.29
C GLY A 141 -23.92 -30.81 9.91
N LEU A 142 -23.74 -30.49 11.20
CA LEU A 142 -22.50 -30.73 11.93
C LEU A 142 -22.26 -32.22 12.24
N ALA A 143 -23.30 -33.01 12.52
CA ALA A 143 -23.19 -34.46 12.68
C ALA A 143 -22.85 -35.16 11.34
N LEU A 144 -23.52 -34.77 10.25
CA LEU A 144 -23.21 -35.22 8.89
C LEU A 144 -21.81 -34.78 8.47
N ARG A 145 -21.35 -33.57 8.86
CA ARG A 145 -19.95 -33.14 8.69
C ARG A 145 -19.00 -34.08 9.42
N LEU A 146 -19.30 -34.50 10.65
CA LEU A 146 -18.45 -35.44 11.38
C LEU A 146 -18.35 -36.78 10.64
N LEU A 147 -19.48 -37.35 10.22
CA LEU A 147 -19.53 -38.62 9.48
C LEU A 147 -18.92 -38.53 8.07
N VAL A 148 -19.52 -37.73 7.18
CA VAL A 148 -19.18 -37.68 5.75
C VAL A 148 -17.82 -37.02 5.49
N VAL A 149 -17.48 -35.96 6.23
CA VAL A 149 -16.24 -35.18 6.01
C VAL A 149 -15.15 -35.61 6.99
N THR A 150 -15.38 -35.63 8.30
CA THR A 150 -14.27 -35.89 9.23
C THR A 150 -13.86 -37.36 9.28
N ALA A 151 -14.78 -38.33 9.31
CA ALA A 151 -14.39 -39.74 9.31
C ALA A 151 -13.68 -40.14 8.01
N ARG A 152 -14.18 -39.69 6.84
CA ARG A 152 -13.47 -39.85 5.55
C ARG A 152 -12.08 -39.19 5.57
N ASN A 153 -11.96 -37.98 6.11
CA ASN A 153 -10.65 -37.33 6.27
C ASN A 153 -9.75 -38.01 7.30
N ARG A 154 -10.28 -38.75 8.29
CA ARG A 154 -9.49 -39.61 9.18
C ARG A 154 -9.01 -40.89 8.50
N LEU A 155 -9.62 -41.33 7.40
CA LEU A 155 -9.12 -42.45 6.60
C LEU A 155 -8.10 -41.96 5.55
N ASP A 156 -8.53 -41.13 4.60
CA ASP A 156 -7.78 -40.75 3.39
C ASP A 156 -7.28 -39.29 3.35
N GLY A 157 -7.63 -38.45 4.33
CA GLY A 157 -7.35 -37.02 4.29
C GLY A 157 -5.86 -36.65 4.33
N SER A 158 -5.53 -35.41 3.99
CA SER A 158 -4.13 -34.92 3.94
C SER A 158 -3.54 -34.50 5.30
N PHE A 159 -4.32 -34.51 6.38
CA PHE A 159 -3.89 -34.07 7.71
C PHE A 159 -4.49 -34.97 8.81
N LEU A 160 -3.61 -35.60 9.60
CA LEU A 160 -3.98 -36.52 10.70
C LEU A 160 -5.00 -37.60 10.28
N SER A 161 -4.69 -38.31 9.20
CA SER A 161 -5.42 -39.47 8.67
C SER A 161 -4.64 -40.78 8.90
N LEU A 162 -5.33 -41.92 8.81
CA LEU A 162 -4.75 -43.25 8.97
C LEU A 162 -3.82 -43.60 7.80
N ARG A 163 -4.23 -43.30 6.55
CA ARG A 163 -3.36 -43.40 5.37
C ARG A 163 -2.15 -42.47 5.47
N GLY A 164 -2.35 -41.24 5.97
CA GLY A 164 -1.28 -40.29 6.25
C GLY A 164 -0.32 -40.76 7.33
N ALA A 165 -0.82 -41.39 8.39
CA ALA A 165 -0.03 -41.98 9.46
C ALA A 165 0.79 -43.19 8.99
N ILE A 166 0.19 -44.08 8.19
CA ILE A 166 0.90 -45.21 7.57
C ILE A 166 2.02 -44.69 6.64
N ASN A 167 1.71 -43.70 5.78
CA ASN A 167 2.71 -43.08 4.91
C ASN A 167 3.81 -42.36 5.71
N ALA A 168 3.46 -41.71 6.83
CA ALA A 168 4.42 -41.04 7.70
C ALA A 168 5.29 -42.03 8.50
N LEU A 169 4.76 -43.18 8.92
CA LEU A 169 5.51 -44.26 9.53
C LEU A 169 6.47 -44.90 8.52
N TRP A 170 6.03 -45.17 7.30
CA TRP A 170 6.90 -45.60 6.20
C TRP A 170 7.98 -44.57 5.90
N HIS A 171 7.64 -43.28 5.83
CA HIS A 171 8.62 -42.23 5.60
C HIS A 171 9.60 -42.07 6.77
N ALA A 172 9.15 -42.21 8.02
CA ALA A 172 10.00 -42.22 9.21
C ALA A 172 10.93 -43.45 9.23
N PHE A 173 10.45 -44.62 8.82
CA PHE A 173 11.27 -45.82 8.62
C PHE A 173 12.33 -45.59 7.53
N PHE A 174 11.97 -45.02 6.39
CA PHE A 174 12.94 -44.65 5.35
C PHE A 174 13.91 -43.54 5.78
N LEU A 175 13.50 -42.59 6.62
CA LEU A 175 14.38 -41.57 7.20
C LEU A 175 15.33 -42.15 8.26
N LEU A 176 14.90 -43.15 9.03
CA LEU A 176 15.73 -43.88 9.99
C LEU A 176 16.73 -44.79 9.25
N LEU A 177 16.28 -45.46 8.19
CA LEU A 177 17.14 -46.25 7.30
C LEU A 177 18.13 -45.35 6.53
N ASP A 178 17.72 -44.17 6.07
CA ASP A 178 18.65 -43.16 5.52
C ASP A 178 19.58 -42.61 6.61
N ALA A 179 19.15 -42.44 7.86
CA ALA A 179 20.03 -42.02 8.94
C ALA A 179 21.12 -43.05 9.25
N LEU A 180 20.80 -44.35 9.23
CA LEU A 180 21.71 -45.46 9.50
C LEU A 180 22.58 -45.85 8.30
N VAL A 181 22.03 -45.87 7.08
CA VAL A 181 22.71 -46.36 5.87
C VAL A 181 23.20 -45.21 4.99
N GLY A 182 22.46 -44.10 4.91
CA GLY A 182 22.64 -43.13 3.83
C GLY A 182 22.10 -43.71 2.52
N LEU A 183 20.78 -43.65 2.33
CA LEU A 183 20.11 -44.14 1.12
C LEU A 183 20.42 -43.21 -0.06
N PRO A 184 20.48 -43.72 -1.30
CA PRO A 184 20.77 -42.90 -2.48
C PRO A 184 19.68 -41.85 -2.68
N SER A 185 20.00 -40.59 -2.37
CA SER A 185 19.11 -39.45 -2.58
C SER A 185 19.37 -38.87 -3.97
N VAL A 186 18.42 -39.13 -4.87
CA VAL A 186 18.51 -38.78 -6.29
C VAL A 186 17.17 -38.17 -6.70
N SER A 187 17.19 -36.96 -7.24
CA SER A 187 15.99 -36.14 -7.47
C SER A 187 16.09 -35.34 -8.77
N ALA A 188 14.97 -35.19 -9.47
CA ALA A 188 14.87 -34.32 -10.64
C ALA A 188 14.69 -32.84 -10.21
N THR A 189 15.58 -32.32 -9.36
CA THR A 189 15.56 -30.92 -8.87
C THR A 189 15.73 -29.91 -10.00
N LEU A 190 16.44 -30.29 -11.06
CA LEU A 190 16.63 -29.49 -12.27
C LEU A 190 15.45 -29.61 -13.26
N LEU A 191 14.44 -30.45 -13.01
CA LEU A 191 13.32 -30.68 -13.95
C LEU A 191 12.68 -29.38 -14.43
N SER A 192 12.41 -28.44 -13.53
CA SER A 192 11.77 -27.17 -13.87
C SER A 192 12.70 -26.18 -14.56
N SER A 193 14.02 -26.20 -14.30
CA SER A 193 14.96 -25.37 -15.06
C SER A 193 15.13 -25.94 -16.46
N ARG A 194 15.38 -27.26 -16.58
CA ARG A 194 15.51 -27.97 -17.86
C ARG A 194 14.29 -27.80 -18.75
N LEU A 195 13.08 -27.94 -18.21
CA LEU A 195 11.86 -27.73 -18.99
C LEU A 195 11.75 -26.29 -19.50
N GLN A 196 12.12 -25.29 -18.69
CA GLN A 196 12.11 -23.88 -19.10
C GLN A 196 13.25 -23.56 -20.08
N GLU A 197 14.41 -24.22 -19.96
CA GLU A 197 15.53 -24.14 -20.90
C GLU A 197 15.12 -24.68 -22.29
N GLU A 198 14.48 -25.87 -22.35
CA GLU A 198 13.98 -26.44 -23.60
C GLU A 198 12.80 -25.64 -24.18
N ARG A 199 11.88 -25.13 -23.35
CA ARG A 199 10.82 -24.19 -23.79
C ARG A 199 11.42 -22.95 -24.44
N VAL A 200 12.41 -22.33 -23.77
CA VAL A 200 13.12 -21.16 -24.27
C VAL A 200 13.85 -21.45 -25.58
N LYS A 201 14.52 -22.60 -25.71
CA LYS A 201 15.12 -23.03 -27.00
C LYS A 201 14.04 -23.19 -28.09
N HIS A 202 12.94 -23.90 -27.81
CA HIS A 202 11.87 -24.14 -28.78
C HIS A 202 11.17 -22.87 -29.27
N LEU A 203 11.05 -21.84 -28.43
CA LEU A 203 10.51 -20.53 -28.82
C LEU A 203 11.33 -19.83 -29.92
N VAL A 204 12.63 -20.12 -30.05
CA VAL A 204 13.54 -19.43 -30.99
C VAL A 204 14.37 -20.35 -31.90
N ALA A 205 14.21 -21.67 -31.83
CA ALA A 205 14.99 -22.64 -32.62
C ALA A 205 14.94 -22.42 -34.14
N GLU A 206 13.81 -21.91 -34.65
CA GLU A 206 13.59 -21.58 -36.07
C GLU A 206 14.04 -20.17 -36.47
N LEU A 207 14.50 -19.33 -35.55
CA LEU A 207 14.97 -17.99 -35.91
C LEU A 207 16.35 -18.04 -36.58
N THR A 208 16.54 -17.14 -37.53
CA THR A 208 17.83 -16.82 -38.15
C THR A 208 18.10 -15.32 -38.01
N PRO A 209 19.37 -14.88 -37.97
CA PRO A 209 19.68 -13.46 -38.10
C PRO A 209 19.27 -12.94 -39.50
N GLU A 210 19.35 -11.62 -39.66
CA GLU A 210 19.43 -10.99 -40.98
C GLU A 210 20.90 -10.93 -41.41
N ALA A 211 21.21 -11.06 -42.70
CA ALA A 211 22.58 -11.25 -43.19
C ALA A 211 23.57 -10.16 -42.72
N ASP A 212 23.14 -8.90 -42.64
CA ASP A 212 23.96 -7.79 -42.16
C ASP A 212 24.32 -7.91 -40.66
N LEU A 213 23.56 -8.70 -39.89
CA LEU A 213 23.72 -8.94 -38.45
C LEU A 213 24.45 -10.24 -38.11
N GLU A 214 24.81 -11.07 -39.11
CA GLU A 214 25.56 -12.32 -38.88
C GLU A 214 26.94 -12.05 -38.27
N GLN A 215 27.63 -11.01 -38.75
CA GLN A 215 28.93 -10.59 -38.19
C GLN A 215 28.81 -10.08 -36.74
N GLU A 216 27.72 -9.39 -36.40
CA GLU A 216 27.48 -8.96 -35.01
C GLU A 216 27.20 -10.16 -34.08
N LEU A 217 26.47 -11.17 -34.58
CA LEU A 217 26.24 -12.42 -33.87
C LEU A 217 27.56 -13.17 -33.61
N GLU A 218 28.44 -13.29 -34.61
CA GLU A 218 29.75 -13.92 -34.44
C GLU A 218 30.63 -13.16 -33.44
N HIS A 219 30.74 -11.83 -33.56
CA HIS A 219 31.51 -11.00 -32.63
C HIS A 219 31.00 -11.14 -31.17
N LEU A 220 29.67 -11.15 -30.97
CA LEU A 220 29.06 -11.38 -29.65
C LEU A 220 29.39 -12.79 -29.12
N CYS A 221 29.31 -13.83 -29.95
CA CYS A 221 29.59 -15.21 -29.54
C CYS A 221 31.08 -15.42 -29.20
N LEU A 222 31.99 -14.80 -29.96
CA LEU A 222 33.43 -14.80 -29.68
C LEU A 222 33.75 -14.03 -28.38
N PHE A 223 33.12 -12.87 -28.16
CA PHE A 223 33.23 -12.10 -26.91
C PHE A 223 32.76 -12.91 -25.70
N VAL A 224 31.60 -13.57 -25.78
CA VAL A 224 31.07 -14.43 -24.70
C VAL A 224 32.02 -15.61 -24.43
N ARG A 225 32.51 -16.29 -25.47
CA ARG A 225 33.54 -17.35 -25.34
C ARG A 225 34.81 -16.86 -24.64
N TYR A 226 35.33 -15.70 -25.05
CA TYR A 226 36.50 -15.07 -24.43
C TYR A 226 36.25 -14.74 -22.95
N HIS A 227 35.13 -14.11 -22.61
CA HIS A 227 34.82 -13.75 -21.22
C HIS A 227 34.56 -14.96 -20.31
N ILE A 228 33.93 -16.03 -20.81
CA ILE A 228 33.81 -17.29 -20.06
C ILE A 228 35.20 -17.89 -19.78
N LYS A 229 36.10 -17.88 -20.78
CA LYS A 229 37.49 -18.34 -20.61
C LYS A 229 38.31 -17.43 -19.68
N LYS A 230 38.03 -16.13 -19.64
CA LYS A 230 38.65 -15.15 -18.74
C LYS A 230 38.16 -15.33 -17.29
N GLN A 231 36.86 -15.53 -17.07
CA GLN A 231 36.26 -15.70 -15.73
C GLN A 231 36.56 -17.05 -15.06
N THR A 232 36.90 -18.10 -15.81
CA THR A 232 37.40 -19.35 -15.22
C THR A 232 38.86 -19.27 -14.76
N VAL A 233 39.58 -18.23 -15.19
CA VAL A 233 41.00 -17.97 -14.88
C VAL A 233 41.17 -16.86 -13.83
N GLU A 234 40.44 -15.75 -13.99
CA GLU A 234 40.56 -14.54 -13.18
C GLU A 234 39.25 -14.18 -12.47
N LYS A 235 39.36 -13.58 -11.27
CA LYS A 235 38.21 -12.95 -10.60
C LYS A 235 37.97 -11.53 -11.12
N CYS A 236 37.72 -11.42 -12.41
CA CYS A 236 37.50 -10.14 -13.08
C CYS A 236 36.00 -9.84 -13.26
N HIS A 237 35.61 -8.64 -12.85
CA HIS A 237 34.32 -8.05 -13.21
C HIS A 237 34.40 -7.44 -14.61
N ILE A 238 33.29 -7.45 -15.35
CA ILE A 238 33.22 -7.00 -16.75
C ILE A 238 33.19 -5.45 -16.84
N ASN A 239 33.00 -4.78 -15.70
CA ASN A 239 32.83 -3.34 -15.54
C ASN A 239 34.02 -2.53 -16.09
N GLY A 240 33.90 -2.03 -17.33
CA GLY A 240 34.86 -1.10 -17.95
C GLY A 240 35.30 -1.47 -19.36
N GLU A 241 35.08 -2.71 -19.80
CA GLU A 241 35.36 -3.16 -21.17
C GLU A 241 34.18 -2.82 -22.11
N ARG A 242 34.44 -2.49 -23.38
CA ARG A 242 33.38 -2.16 -24.34
C ARG A 242 32.61 -3.42 -24.73
N VAL A 243 31.32 -3.45 -24.39
CA VAL A 243 30.38 -4.52 -24.78
C VAL A 243 30.16 -4.47 -26.30
N PRO A 244 30.15 -5.61 -27.02
CA PRO A 244 29.79 -5.65 -28.44
C PRO A 244 28.31 -5.30 -28.65
N SER A 245 27.93 -4.99 -29.88
CA SER A 245 26.52 -4.86 -30.24
C SER A 245 25.77 -6.20 -30.12
N VAL A 246 24.45 -6.12 -30.04
CA VAL A 246 23.56 -7.27 -29.89
C VAL A 246 22.60 -7.27 -31.08
N PRO A 247 22.49 -8.37 -31.85
CA PRO A 247 21.49 -8.46 -32.91
C PRO A 247 20.08 -8.48 -32.29
N TYR A 248 19.27 -7.46 -32.60
CA TYR A 248 17.89 -7.32 -32.08
C TYR A 248 16.81 -7.76 -33.06
N VAL A 249 17.15 -8.01 -34.33
CA VAL A 249 16.20 -8.34 -35.41
C VAL A 249 16.52 -9.73 -35.95
N TYR A 250 15.47 -10.54 -36.12
CA TYR A 250 15.55 -11.92 -36.57
C TYR A 250 14.48 -12.22 -37.62
N LYS A 251 14.67 -13.26 -38.43
CA LYS A 251 13.69 -13.74 -39.40
C LYS A 251 13.24 -15.15 -39.06
N THR A 252 11.97 -15.42 -39.32
CA THR A 252 11.38 -16.77 -39.30
C THR A 252 11.59 -17.47 -40.65
N PRO A 253 11.43 -18.81 -40.75
CA PRO A 253 11.53 -19.53 -42.03
C PRO A 253 10.45 -19.14 -43.06
N LYS A 254 9.45 -18.35 -42.64
CA LYS A 254 8.40 -17.78 -43.49
C LYS A 254 8.71 -16.34 -43.95
N GLY A 255 9.93 -15.85 -43.72
CA GLY A 255 10.36 -14.49 -44.04
C GLY A 255 9.77 -13.39 -43.14
N GLN A 256 8.98 -13.74 -42.12
CA GLN A 256 8.43 -12.76 -41.18
C GLN A 256 9.55 -12.26 -40.26
N VAL A 257 9.70 -10.94 -40.17
CA VAL A 257 10.65 -10.25 -39.30
C VAL A 257 10.11 -10.21 -37.87
N MET A 258 10.93 -10.63 -36.91
CA MET A 258 10.70 -10.50 -35.47
C MET A 258 11.64 -9.41 -34.94
N ASP A 259 11.09 -8.31 -34.47
CA ASP A 259 11.82 -7.16 -33.93
C ASP A 259 11.79 -7.18 -32.40
N LEU A 260 12.96 -7.39 -31.80
CA LEU A 260 13.14 -7.47 -30.35
C LEU A 260 13.85 -6.23 -29.78
N ARG A 261 13.91 -5.10 -30.50
CA ARG A 261 14.54 -3.84 -30.03
C ARG A 261 14.00 -3.36 -28.69
N LEU A 262 12.75 -3.69 -28.32
CA LEU A 262 12.17 -3.38 -27.00
C LEU A 262 12.85 -4.10 -25.82
N TYR A 263 13.72 -5.09 -26.07
CA TYR A 263 14.57 -5.68 -25.03
C TYR A 263 15.82 -4.85 -24.72
N ASN A 264 16.12 -3.81 -25.51
CA ASN A 264 17.15 -2.83 -25.18
C ASN A 264 16.64 -1.87 -24.09
N THR A 265 17.17 -2.04 -22.89
CA THR A 265 16.77 -1.28 -21.68
C THR A 265 17.01 0.22 -21.80
N GLU A 266 18.07 0.64 -22.48
CA GLU A 266 18.39 2.06 -22.70
C GLU A 266 17.47 2.71 -23.74
N LEU A 267 17.11 1.99 -24.80
CA LEU A 267 16.15 2.47 -25.81
C LEU A 267 14.76 2.67 -25.19
N VAL A 268 14.30 1.72 -24.37
CA VAL A 268 13.04 1.86 -23.62
C VAL A 268 13.12 3.01 -22.62
N ARG A 269 14.25 3.17 -21.90
CA ARG A 269 14.47 4.29 -20.96
C ARG A 269 14.38 5.66 -21.64
N GLN A 270 14.79 5.77 -22.90
CA GLN A 270 14.67 6.99 -23.71
C GLN A 270 13.24 7.23 -24.22
N ALA A 271 12.44 6.18 -24.48
CA ALA A 271 11.04 6.29 -24.91
C ALA A 271 10.06 6.66 -23.77
N VAL A 272 10.34 6.26 -22.52
CA VAL A 272 9.44 6.44 -21.36
C VAL A 272 8.93 7.88 -21.15
N PRO A 273 9.75 8.96 -21.28
CA PRO A 273 9.25 10.33 -21.13
C PRO A 273 8.20 10.72 -22.18
N PHE A 274 8.34 10.26 -23.43
CA PHE A 274 7.38 10.54 -24.50
C PHE A 274 6.08 9.75 -24.26
N LEU A 275 6.19 8.47 -23.88
CA LEU A 275 5.03 7.66 -23.49
C LEU A 275 4.26 8.27 -22.31
N SER A 276 4.94 8.79 -21.28
CA SER A 276 4.27 9.42 -20.14
C SER A 276 3.56 10.72 -20.53
N HIS A 277 4.13 11.51 -21.44
CA HIS A 277 3.47 12.69 -22.01
C HIS A 277 2.22 12.33 -22.82
N ILE A 278 2.28 11.30 -23.67
CA ILE A 278 1.15 10.83 -24.46
C ILE A 278 0.00 10.35 -23.55
N LEU A 279 0.30 9.50 -22.54
CA LEU A 279 -0.70 9.05 -21.56
C LEU A 279 -1.31 10.22 -20.77
N ALA A 280 -0.50 11.22 -20.40
CA ALA A 280 -0.98 12.43 -19.71
C ALA A 280 -1.80 13.37 -20.61
N ARG A 281 -1.70 13.25 -21.94
CA ARG A 281 -2.49 13.99 -22.95
C ARG A 281 -3.81 13.28 -23.24
N GLU A 282 -3.76 12.00 -23.64
CA GLU A 282 -4.92 11.22 -24.06
C GLU A 282 -5.89 10.88 -22.92
N SER A 283 -5.53 11.10 -21.65
CA SER A 283 -6.41 10.94 -20.50
C SER A 283 -7.33 12.15 -20.23
N ARG A 284 -7.18 13.28 -20.95
CA ARG A 284 -7.87 14.54 -20.65
C ARG A 284 -9.11 14.79 -21.54
N GLY A 285 -10.11 15.46 -20.96
CA GLY A 285 -11.21 16.12 -21.69
C GLY A 285 -12.34 15.23 -22.23
N TRP A 286 -12.03 14.13 -22.92
CA TRP A 286 -13.03 13.36 -23.68
C TRP A 286 -13.92 12.44 -22.82
N PHE A 287 -13.39 11.92 -21.71
CA PHE A 287 -14.03 10.86 -20.92
C PHE A 287 -15.47 11.17 -20.44
N PRO A 288 -15.80 12.37 -19.88
CA PRO A 288 -17.13 12.64 -19.37
C PRO A 288 -18.22 12.55 -20.46
N ALA A 289 -18.01 13.22 -21.59
CA ALA A 289 -18.96 13.25 -22.70
C ALA A 289 -19.12 11.87 -23.35
N PHE A 290 -18.02 11.12 -23.54
CA PHE A 290 -18.09 9.77 -24.09
C PHE A 290 -18.81 8.80 -23.14
N ARG A 291 -18.52 8.86 -21.83
CA ARG A 291 -19.22 8.10 -20.79
C ARG A 291 -20.73 8.35 -20.83
N GLU A 292 -21.15 9.60 -20.94
CA GLU A 292 -22.57 9.97 -20.97
C GLU A 292 -23.26 9.50 -22.27
N ALA A 293 -22.58 9.59 -23.42
CA ALA A 293 -23.07 9.03 -24.68
C ALA A 293 -23.21 7.49 -24.62
N VAL A 294 -22.24 6.78 -24.05
CA VAL A 294 -22.29 5.31 -23.91
C VAL A 294 -23.34 4.87 -22.90
N VAL A 295 -23.42 5.49 -21.72
CA VAL A 295 -24.42 5.14 -20.69
C VAL A 295 -25.84 5.41 -21.16
N THR A 296 -26.09 6.48 -21.92
CA THR A 296 -27.42 6.73 -22.52
C THR A 296 -27.76 5.70 -23.60
N GLN A 297 -26.82 5.35 -24.50
CA GLN A 297 -27.02 4.29 -25.49
C GLN A 297 -27.26 2.90 -24.88
N LEU A 298 -26.60 2.58 -23.76
CA LEU A 298 -26.78 1.30 -23.07
C LEU A 298 -28.09 1.24 -22.27
N ARG A 299 -28.52 2.35 -21.65
CA ARG A 299 -29.84 2.46 -21.01
C ARG A 299 -30.99 2.39 -22.01
N ALA A 300 -30.82 2.94 -23.21
CA ALA A 300 -31.79 2.81 -24.30
C ALA A 300 -32.03 1.34 -24.74
N LYS A 301 -31.13 0.41 -24.41
CA LYS A 301 -31.28 -1.04 -24.64
C LYS A 301 -31.98 -1.78 -23.48
N MET A 302 -32.46 -1.06 -22.46
CA MET A 302 -33.10 -1.61 -21.25
C MET A 302 -32.28 -2.70 -20.52
N LEU A 303 -30.95 -2.55 -20.54
CA LEU A 303 -30.04 -3.38 -19.76
C LEU A 303 -30.09 -3.00 -18.27
N SER A 304 -29.81 -3.96 -17.37
CA SER A 304 -29.66 -3.68 -15.94
C SER A 304 -28.44 -2.78 -15.67
N ASP A 305 -28.50 -1.94 -14.63
CA ASP A 305 -27.43 -0.99 -14.29
C ASP A 305 -26.05 -1.69 -14.16
N GLU A 306 -25.98 -2.92 -13.64
CA GLU A 306 -24.73 -3.71 -13.55
C GLU A 306 -24.14 -4.08 -14.92
N LEU A 307 -24.99 -4.40 -15.89
CA LEU A 307 -24.56 -4.70 -17.27
C LEU A 307 -24.22 -3.41 -18.02
N VAL A 308 -24.95 -2.31 -17.76
CA VAL A 308 -24.61 -0.97 -18.26
C VAL A 308 -23.23 -0.56 -17.75
N GLU A 309 -22.92 -0.74 -16.47
CA GLU A 309 -21.61 -0.42 -15.88
C GLU A 309 -20.48 -1.23 -16.52
N LYS A 310 -20.61 -2.57 -16.56
CA LYS A 310 -19.60 -3.45 -17.16
C LYS A 310 -19.36 -3.14 -18.65
N GLN A 311 -20.42 -2.94 -19.43
CA GLN A 311 -20.28 -2.64 -20.87
C GLN A 311 -19.74 -1.22 -21.11
N ALA A 312 -20.14 -0.22 -20.31
CA ALA A 312 -19.59 1.12 -20.39
C ALA A 312 -18.10 1.16 -20.03
N GLN A 313 -17.67 0.42 -18.98
CA GLN A 313 -16.28 0.35 -18.58
C GLN A 313 -15.40 -0.27 -19.68
N LEU A 314 -15.86 -1.35 -20.31
CA LEU A 314 -15.17 -1.99 -21.44
C LEU A 314 -15.08 -1.05 -22.65
N ALA A 315 -16.17 -0.38 -23.03
CA ALA A 315 -16.19 0.57 -24.14
C ALA A 315 -15.24 1.76 -23.91
N VAL A 316 -15.22 2.30 -22.69
CA VAL A 316 -14.29 3.36 -22.28
C VAL A 316 -12.82 2.91 -22.33
N GLN A 317 -12.53 1.67 -21.93
CA GLN A 317 -11.17 1.10 -22.00
C GLN A 317 -10.73 0.85 -23.46
N GLU A 318 -11.60 0.34 -24.32
CA GLU A 318 -11.30 0.12 -25.74
C GLU A 318 -11.11 1.43 -26.53
N GLU A 319 -11.91 2.47 -26.23
CA GLU A 319 -11.77 3.81 -26.80
C GLU A 319 -10.46 4.47 -26.37
N TYR A 320 -10.12 4.42 -25.07
CA TYR A 320 -8.86 4.95 -24.55
C TYR A 320 -7.65 4.24 -25.16
N LEU A 321 -7.68 2.90 -25.22
CA LEU A 321 -6.59 2.12 -25.82
C LEU A 321 -6.39 2.51 -27.29
N GLN A 322 -7.45 2.67 -28.08
CA GLN A 322 -7.33 3.10 -29.47
C GLN A 322 -6.69 4.49 -29.61
N ARG A 323 -7.07 5.45 -28.76
CA ARG A 323 -6.46 6.80 -28.73
C ARG A 323 -4.97 6.75 -28.39
N VAL A 324 -4.59 6.00 -27.37
CA VAL A 324 -3.18 5.81 -26.95
C VAL A 324 -2.38 5.09 -28.05
N LEU A 325 -2.88 4.00 -28.62
CA LEU A 325 -2.19 3.28 -29.69
C LEU A 325 -2.00 4.13 -30.95
N ASN A 326 -3.01 4.90 -31.35
CA ASN A 326 -2.92 5.77 -32.53
C ASN A 326 -1.97 6.95 -32.32
N SER A 327 -1.93 7.53 -31.12
CA SER A 327 -0.99 8.61 -30.79
C SER A 327 0.46 8.10 -30.67
N VAL A 328 0.69 6.94 -30.05
CA VAL A 328 2.04 6.31 -30.02
C VAL A 328 2.54 5.93 -31.41
N ARG A 329 1.65 5.50 -32.32
CA ARG A 329 1.98 5.22 -33.73
C ARG A 329 2.27 6.45 -34.60
N THR A 330 1.89 7.66 -34.16
CA THR A 330 2.02 8.90 -34.94
C THR A 330 2.94 9.94 -34.30
N ASP A 331 3.59 9.61 -33.18
CA ASP A 331 4.49 10.52 -32.49
C ASP A 331 5.85 10.65 -33.20
N PRO A 332 6.26 11.87 -33.61
CA PRO A 332 7.50 12.06 -34.36
C PRO A 332 8.76 11.97 -33.51
N ALA A 333 8.67 12.10 -32.17
CA ALA A 333 9.83 11.96 -31.29
C ALA A 333 10.19 10.49 -31.07
N LEU A 334 9.19 9.60 -31.00
CA LEU A 334 9.43 8.15 -30.97
C LEU A 334 10.08 7.66 -32.29
N GLU A 335 9.61 8.13 -33.44
CA GLU A 335 10.21 7.76 -34.74
C GLU A 335 11.64 8.32 -34.92
N ALA A 336 11.92 9.49 -34.32
CA ALA A 336 13.28 10.06 -34.30
C ALA A 336 14.26 9.33 -33.37
N LEU A 337 13.77 8.56 -32.37
CA LEU A 337 14.64 7.70 -31.54
C LEU A 337 15.06 6.44 -32.30
N ALA A 338 14.13 5.78 -33.00
CA ALA A 338 14.43 4.67 -33.90
C ALA A 338 13.27 4.45 -34.90
N PRO A 339 13.56 4.11 -36.17
CA PRO A 339 12.54 3.94 -37.19
C PRO A 339 11.60 2.77 -36.85
N GLY A 340 10.30 2.99 -36.98
CA GLY A 340 9.24 2.03 -36.63
C GLY A 340 9.08 1.79 -35.12
N LEU A 341 9.65 2.62 -34.24
CA LEU A 341 9.53 2.41 -32.79
C LEU A 341 8.10 2.65 -32.27
N GLY A 342 7.39 3.63 -32.84
CA GLY A 342 6.00 3.92 -32.47
C GLY A 342 5.04 2.76 -32.77
N THR A 343 5.20 2.08 -33.91
CA THR A 343 4.41 0.88 -34.24
C THR A 343 4.80 -0.30 -33.37
N LEU A 344 6.10 -0.52 -33.13
CA LEU A 344 6.61 -1.60 -32.27
C LEU A 344 6.09 -1.49 -30.81
N LEU A 345 6.11 -0.28 -30.24
CA LEU A 345 5.58 -0.01 -28.89
C LEU A 345 4.07 -0.19 -28.82
N ALA A 346 3.33 0.29 -29.83
CA ALA A 346 1.89 0.14 -29.89
C ALA A 346 1.47 -1.33 -30.05
N ASP A 347 2.14 -2.10 -30.92
CA ASP A 347 1.79 -3.51 -31.15
C ASP A 347 2.14 -4.39 -29.95
N GLN A 348 3.23 -4.08 -29.23
CA GLN A 348 3.55 -4.70 -27.93
C GLN A 348 2.47 -4.38 -26.87
N ALA A 349 2.04 -3.12 -26.77
CA ALA A 349 1.01 -2.70 -25.82
C ALA A 349 -0.39 -3.26 -26.15
N HIS A 350 -0.70 -3.39 -27.44
CA HIS A 350 -1.93 -4.03 -27.90
C HIS A 350 -1.90 -5.54 -27.60
N ALA A 351 -0.75 -6.19 -27.82
CA ALA A 351 -0.55 -7.59 -27.49
C ALA A 351 -0.75 -7.84 -25.99
N THR A 352 -0.02 -7.15 -25.10
CA THR A 352 -0.09 -7.39 -23.64
C THR A 352 -1.52 -7.27 -23.10
N VAL A 353 -2.29 -6.25 -23.51
CA VAL A 353 -3.71 -6.11 -23.13
C VAL A 353 -4.58 -7.26 -23.66
N LEU A 354 -4.35 -7.75 -24.89
CA LEU A 354 -5.09 -8.90 -25.43
C LEU A 354 -4.73 -10.21 -24.73
N LEU A 355 -3.47 -10.40 -24.31
CA LEU A 355 -3.04 -11.57 -23.53
C LEU A 355 -3.69 -11.58 -22.14
N GLN A 356 -3.77 -10.42 -21.47
CA GLN A 356 -4.53 -10.27 -20.23
C GLN A 356 -6.01 -10.58 -20.44
N ARG A 357 -6.65 -9.97 -21.44
CA ARG A 357 -8.06 -10.20 -21.78
C ARG A 357 -8.37 -11.66 -22.09
N ALA A 358 -7.46 -12.38 -22.74
CA ALA A 358 -7.59 -13.82 -22.99
C ALA A 358 -7.59 -14.64 -21.69
N ALA A 359 -6.71 -14.31 -20.74
CA ALA A 359 -6.69 -14.93 -19.42
C ALA A 359 -7.96 -14.58 -18.61
N ASP A 360 -8.38 -13.31 -18.61
CA ASP A 360 -9.58 -12.85 -17.89
C ASP A 360 -10.87 -13.50 -18.42
N ILE A 361 -10.99 -13.70 -19.74
CA ILE A 361 -12.11 -14.42 -20.36
C ILE A 361 -12.17 -15.88 -19.88
N VAL A 362 -11.02 -16.56 -19.79
CA VAL A 362 -10.96 -17.96 -19.34
C VAL A 362 -11.20 -18.05 -17.83
N LEU A 363 -10.64 -17.15 -17.02
CA LEU A 363 -10.92 -17.08 -15.57
C LEU A 363 -12.39 -16.81 -15.28
N HIS A 364 -13.03 -15.88 -15.99
CA HIS A 364 -14.47 -15.61 -15.86
C HIS A 364 -15.32 -16.82 -16.28
N ARG A 365 -14.92 -17.59 -17.30
CA ARG A 365 -15.59 -18.84 -17.67
C ARG A 365 -15.43 -19.91 -16.58
N ALA A 366 -14.22 -20.08 -16.03
CA ALA A 366 -13.96 -21.00 -14.93
C ALA A 366 -14.84 -20.66 -13.71
N ASP A 367 -14.90 -19.39 -13.31
CA ASP A 367 -15.73 -18.94 -12.20
C ASP A 367 -17.23 -19.13 -12.49
N CYS A 368 -17.70 -18.85 -13.72
CA CYS A 368 -19.08 -19.15 -14.13
C CYS A 368 -19.41 -20.64 -13.95
N CYS A 369 -18.64 -21.55 -14.54
CA CYS A 369 -18.89 -22.99 -14.42
C CYS A 369 -18.83 -23.48 -12.95
N VAL A 370 -17.95 -22.90 -12.13
CA VAL A 370 -17.88 -23.20 -10.68
C VAL A 370 -19.10 -22.66 -9.93
N THR A 371 -19.68 -21.52 -10.33
CA THR A 371 -20.95 -21.03 -9.76
C THR A 371 -22.17 -21.83 -10.22
N GLU A 372 -22.20 -22.28 -11.47
CA GLU A 372 -23.26 -23.14 -12.01
C GLU A 372 -23.28 -24.50 -11.30
N GLU A 373 -22.12 -25.17 -11.21
CA GLU A 373 -21.99 -26.42 -10.45
C GLU A 373 -22.19 -26.22 -8.94
N LYS A 374 -21.91 -25.05 -8.37
CA LYS A 374 -22.29 -24.74 -6.98
C LYS A 374 -23.81 -24.72 -6.81
N ASN A 375 -24.52 -23.99 -7.68
CA ASN A 375 -25.98 -23.87 -7.60
C ASN A 375 -26.63 -25.24 -7.79
N ARG A 376 -26.15 -26.00 -8.77
CA ARG A 376 -26.54 -27.40 -9.00
C ARG A 376 -26.29 -28.30 -7.77
N LEU A 377 -25.15 -28.20 -7.10
CA LEU A 377 -24.88 -28.95 -5.86
C LEU A 377 -25.74 -28.48 -4.67
N GLU A 378 -26.22 -27.23 -4.69
CA GLU A 378 -27.18 -26.71 -3.72
C GLU A 378 -28.61 -27.22 -3.99
N GLU A 379 -28.98 -27.45 -5.25
CA GLU A 379 -30.24 -28.06 -5.69
C GLU A 379 -30.26 -29.59 -5.52
N GLU A 380 -29.23 -30.32 -5.99
CA GLU A 380 -29.13 -31.79 -5.90
C GLU A 380 -28.98 -32.27 -4.44
N PHE A 381 -28.31 -31.49 -3.58
CA PHE A 381 -27.95 -31.92 -2.21
C PHE A 381 -28.17 -30.83 -1.13
N PRO A 382 -29.39 -30.30 -0.93
CA PRO A 382 -29.66 -29.13 -0.06
C PRO A 382 -29.24 -29.31 1.41
N ILE A 383 -29.13 -30.55 1.89
CA ILE A 383 -28.63 -30.84 3.26
C ILE A 383 -27.09 -30.86 3.29
N LEU A 384 -26.42 -31.39 2.27
CA LEU A 384 -24.95 -31.51 2.24
C LEU A 384 -24.28 -30.20 1.78
N SER A 385 -24.90 -29.43 0.90
CA SER A 385 -24.42 -28.10 0.48
C SER A 385 -24.29 -27.15 1.69
N SER A 386 -25.23 -27.22 2.64
CA SER A 386 -25.16 -26.50 3.93
C SER A 386 -23.88 -26.81 4.73
N VAL A 387 -23.28 -27.98 4.52
CA VAL A 387 -21.99 -28.37 5.09
C VAL A 387 -20.87 -27.74 4.26
N GLY A 388 -20.61 -26.45 4.49
CA GLY A 388 -19.59 -25.68 3.75
C GLY A 388 -18.18 -26.32 3.63
N PRO A 389 -17.70 -27.21 4.54
CA PRO A 389 -16.49 -28.02 4.29
C PRO A 389 -16.64 -29.12 3.23
N TRP A 390 -17.82 -29.72 3.08
CA TRP A 390 -18.15 -30.67 1.99
C TRP A 390 -18.26 -29.93 0.66
N LEU A 391 -19.05 -28.84 0.62
CA LEU A 391 -19.23 -28.04 -0.59
C LEU A 391 -17.89 -27.50 -1.12
N ARG A 392 -17.04 -26.94 -0.26
CA ARG A 392 -15.67 -26.50 -0.65
C ARG A 392 -14.72 -27.63 -1.02
N ALA A 393 -14.96 -28.87 -0.58
CA ALA A 393 -14.19 -30.02 -1.04
C ALA A 393 -14.65 -30.49 -2.43
N ARG A 394 -15.96 -30.42 -2.72
CA ARG A 394 -16.52 -30.76 -4.04
C ARG A 394 -16.19 -29.69 -5.08
N LEU A 395 -16.49 -28.43 -4.80
CA LEU A 395 -16.09 -27.28 -5.63
C LEU A 395 -14.58 -27.20 -5.79
N GLY A 396 -13.81 -27.49 -4.74
CA GLY A 396 -12.35 -27.50 -4.80
C GLY A 396 -11.73 -28.64 -5.62
N ALA A 397 -12.52 -29.66 -5.99
CA ALA A 397 -12.15 -30.71 -6.95
C ALA A 397 -12.60 -30.33 -8.36
N ILE A 398 -13.80 -29.77 -8.51
CA ILE A 398 -14.30 -29.22 -9.79
C ILE A 398 -13.39 -28.10 -10.29
N GLN A 399 -12.95 -27.19 -9.41
CA GLN A 399 -11.94 -26.17 -9.70
C GLN A 399 -10.60 -26.76 -10.13
N GLU A 400 -10.20 -27.92 -9.59
CA GLU A 400 -8.98 -28.60 -10.04
C GLU A 400 -9.18 -29.21 -11.42
N GLN A 401 -10.32 -29.88 -11.70
CA GLN A 401 -10.65 -30.43 -13.02
C GLN A 401 -10.77 -29.34 -14.11
N VAL A 402 -11.53 -28.28 -13.87
CA VAL A 402 -11.69 -27.14 -14.79
C VAL A 402 -10.33 -26.47 -15.07
N ALA A 403 -9.45 -26.38 -14.07
CA ALA A 403 -8.08 -25.87 -14.26
C ALA A 403 -7.13 -26.85 -14.98
N GLU A 404 -7.45 -28.16 -15.04
CA GLU A 404 -6.74 -29.11 -15.91
C GLU A 404 -7.22 -29.01 -17.36
N GLU A 405 -8.54 -28.92 -17.57
CA GLU A 405 -9.17 -28.80 -18.89
C GLU A 405 -8.83 -27.48 -19.58
N GLN A 406 -8.96 -26.35 -18.86
CA GLN A 406 -8.76 -25.00 -19.40
C GLN A 406 -7.30 -24.52 -19.36
N ALA A 407 -6.35 -25.36 -18.92
CA ALA A 407 -4.94 -24.99 -18.70
C ALA A 407 -4.26 -24.30 -19.91
N LEU A 408 -4.65 -24.67 -21.13
CA LEU A 408 -4.12 -24.12 -22.38
C LEU A 408 -5.12 -23.21 -23.12
N GLU A 409 -6.35 -23.05 -22.64
CA GLU A 409 -7.39 -22.24 -23.32
C GLU A 409 -7.03 -20.76 -23.40
N ALA A 410 -6.37 -20.20 -22.38
CA ALA A 410 -5.93 -18.81 -22.44
C ALA A 410 -4.85 -18.60 -23.52
N HIS A 411 -4.02 -19.62 -23.81
CA HIS A 411 -3.02 -19.56 -24.87
C HIS A 411 -3.67 -19.67 -26.26
N SER A 412 -4.75 -20.45 -26.43
CA SER A 412 -5.49 -20.51 -27.69
C SER A 412 -6.35 -19.27 -27.93
N ALA A 413 -7.03 -18.74 -26.90
CA ALA A 413 -7.78 -17.49 -26.98
C ALA A 413 -6.87 -16.28 -27.21
N ALA A 414 -5.68 -16.25 -26.60
CA ALA A 414 -4.65 -15.27 -26.91
C ALA A 414 -4.20 -15.35 -28.38
N LEU A 415 -3.99 -16.57 -28.89
CA LEU A 415 -3.56 -16.79 -30.27
C LEU A 415 -4.61 -16.35 -31.30
N THR A 416 -5.91 -16.56 -31.04
CA THR A 416 -6.97 -16.03 -31.91
C THR A 416 -7.00 -14.51 -31.85
N LEU A 417 -7.07 -13.91 -30.65
CA LEU A 417 -7.11 -12.45 -30.50
C LEU A 417 -5.91 -11.73 -31.12
N CYS A 418 -4.70 -12.30 -31.05
CA CYS A 418 -3.52 -11.75 -31.71
C CYS A 418 -3.60 -11.84 -33.24
N ARG A 419 -4.16 -12.93 -33.79
CA ARG A 419 -4.37 -13.09 -35.24
C ARG A 419 -5.44 -12.14 -35.77
N ASP A 420 -6.58 -12.06 -35.08
CA ASP A 420 -7.71 -11.20 -35.44
C ASP A 420 -7.35 -9.71 -35.44
N ARG A 421 -6.31 -9.32 -34.67
CA ARG A 421 -5.75 -7.97 -34.61
C ARG A 421 -4.45 -7.77 -35.41
N GLY A 422 -4.02 -8.78 -36.18
CA GLY A 422 -2.86 -8.67 -37.07
C GLY A 422 -1.48 -8.67 -36.39
N LEU A 423 -1.39 -9.00 -35.10
CA LEU A 423 -0.17 -8.91 -34.28
C LEU A 423 0.77 -10.10 -34.53
N VAL A 424 1.44 -10.10 -35.70
CA VAL A 424 2.25 -11.21 -36.23
C VAL A 424 3.25 -11.76 -35.20
N GLN A 425 4.03 -10.88 -34.55
CA GLN A 425 5.06 -11.27 -33.59
C GLN A 425 4.49 -11.94 -32.33
N ALA A 426 3.41 -11.39 -31.77
CA ALA A 426 2.74 -11.98 -30.61
C ALA A 426 2.10 -13.33 -30.98
N ALA A 427 1.43 -13.41 -32.14
CA ALA A 427 0.84 -14.64 -32.65
C ALA A 427 1.88 -15.73 -32.97
N TYR A 428 3.10 -15.37 -33.38
CA TYR A 428 4.21 -16.30 -33.57
C TYR A 428 4.64 -16.91 -32.23
N PHE A 429 5.01 -16.09 -31.24
CA PHE A 429 5.52 -16.60 -29.96
C PHE A 429 4.46 -17.36 -29.15
N VAL A 430 3.22 -16.86 -29.06
CA VAL A 430 2.13 -17.58 -28.40
C VAL A 430 1.79 -18.88 -29.14
N GLY A 431 1.87 -18.89 -30.48
CA GLY A 431 1.69 -20.09 -31.29
C GLY A 431 2.74 -21.16 -31.03
N ARG A 432 4.03 -20.78 -30.97
CA ARG A 432 5.13 -21.71 -30.62
C ARG A 432 5.00 -22.25 -29.19
N ASP A 433 4.63 -21.40 -28.24
CA ASP A 433 4.51 -21.77 -26.83
C ASP A 433 3.36 -22.76 -26.62
N LEU A 434 2.20 -22.50 -27.24
CA LEU A 434 1.07 -23.43 -27.23
C LEU A 434 1.43 -24.79 -27.82
N GLY A 435 2.17 -24.82 -28.93
CA GLY A 435 2.67 -26.07 -29.52
C GLY A 435 3.60 -26.84 -28.58
N PHE A 436 4.57 -26.16 -27.97
CA PHE A 436 5.47 -26.74 -26.97
C PHE A 436 4.69 -27.33 -25.79
N LEU A 437 3.81 -26.53 -25.18
CA LEU A 437 3.05 -26.90 -23.98
C LEU A 437 2.07 -28.06 -24.24
N ARG A 438 1.52 -28.18 -25.46
CA ARG A 438 0.58 -29.23 -25.84
C ARG A 438 1.27 -30.56 -26.17
N GLU A 439 2.39 -30.52 -26.89
CA GLU A 439 2.95 -31.71 -27.55
C GLU A 439 4.29 -32.16 -26.94
N GLN A 440 5.23 -31.24 -26.75
CA GLN A 440 6.60 -31.57 -26.33
C GLN A 440 6.77 -31.58 -24.81
N ALA A 441 6.18 -30.61 -24.11
CA ALA A 441 6.29 -30.45 -22.66
C ALA A 441 5.90 -31.71 -21.85
N PRO A 442 4.79 -32.43 -22.12
CA PRO A 442 4.45 -33.64 -21.35
C PRO A 442 5.44 -34.80 -21.59
N ALA A 443 5.95 -34.95 -22.82
CA ALA A 443 6.96 -35.96 -23.14
C ALA A 443 8.30 -35.63 -22.45
N LEU A 444 8.79 -34.39 -22.61
CA LEU A 444 10.00 -33.90 -21.96
C LEU A 444 9.91 -33.98 -20.43
N GLN A 445 8.75 -33.68 -19.82
CA GLN A 445 8.55 -33.87 -18.38
C GLN A 445 8.70 -35.35 -17.98
N ALA A 446 8.14 -36.28 -18.75
CA ALA A 446 8.25 -37.72 -18.47
C ALA A 446 9.68 -38.26 -18.63
N GLU A 447 10.48 -37.69 -19.54
CA GLU A 447 11.88 -38.06 -19.76
C GLU A 447 12.82 -37.42 -18.73
N LEU A 448 12.72 -36.10 -18.52
CA LEU A 448 13.50 -35.38 -17.52
C LEU A 448 13.22 -35.87 -16.09
N ALA A 449 12.02 -36.39 -15.80
CA ALA A 449 11.71 -37.04 -14.53
C ALA A 449 12.41 -38.42 -14.33
N ARG A 450 12.84 -39.08 -15.42
CA ARG A 450 13.70 -40.27 -15.38
C ARG A 450 15.18 -39.89 -15.15
N LEU A 451 15.61 -38.73 -15.65
CA LEU A 451 16.96 -38.18 -15.46
C LEU A 451 17.18 -37.62 -14.04
N ARG A 452 17.33 -38.53 -13.08
CA ARG A 452 17.53 -38.19 -11.65
C ARG A 452 19.00 -37.83 -11.39
N ALA A 453 19.26 -36.59 -10.99
CA ALA A 453 20.56 -36.11 -10.52
C ALA A 453 20.74 -36.32 -8.99
N PRO A 454 21.96 -36.49 -8.46
CA PRO A 454 22.17 -36.59 -7.01
C PRO A 454 21.71 -35.31 -6.31
N THR A 455 20.83 -35.45 -5.32
CA THR A 455 20.24 -34.32 -4.58
C THR A 455 21.29 -33.37 -3.98
N ARG A 456 22.48 -33.89 -3.61
CA ARG A 456 23.64 -33.08 -3.21
C ARG A 456 24.96 -33.68 -3.68
N THR A 457 25.89 -32.81 -4.04
CA THR A 457 27.33 -33.08 -4.18
C THR A 457 28.08 -32.43 -3.02
N PHE A 458 29.24 -33.00 -2.65
CA PHE A 458 30.09 -32.51 -1.56
C PHE A 458 31.54 -32.46 -2.03
N ALA A 459 32.20 -31.31 -1.85
CA ALA A 459 33.57 -31.08 -2.26
C ALA A 459 34.51 -31.05 -1.03
N TRP A 460 35.36 -32.06 -0.92
CA TRP A 460 36.28 -32.26 0.20
C TRP A 460 37.68 -31.78 -0.22
N ARG A 461 38.11 -30.64 0.32
CA ARG A 461 39.38 -30.00 -0.03
C ARG A 461 40.46 -30.33 1.00
N MET A 462 41.51 -31.00 0.56
CA MET A 462 42.66 -31.40 1.38
C MET A 462 43.92 -30.66 0.92
N HIS A 463 44.66 -30.06 1.84
CA HIS A 463 45.91 -29.36 1.50
C HIS A 463 47.01 -30.33 1.05
N ILE A 464 47.80 -29.90 0.07
CA ILE A 464 49.03 -30.58 -0.35
C ILE A 464 50.17 -30.11 0.55
N TRP A 465 50.71 -31.00 1.38
CA TRP A 465 51.58 -30.63 2.53
C TRP A 465 52.95 -30.05 2.16
N LYS A 466 53.52 -30.43 1.00
CA LYS A 466 54.82 -29.91 0.52
C LYS A 466 54.59 -28.96 -0.66
N PRO A 467 55.10 -27.70 -0.61
CA PRO A 467 54.99 -26.76 -1.75
C PRO A 467 55.57 -27.30 -3.06
N SER A 468 56.62 -28.12 -2.99
CA SER A 468 57.22 -28.83 -4.13
C SER A 468 56.34 -29.94 -4.75
N ARG A 469 55.07 -30.06 -4.34
CA ARG A 469 54.05 -30.94 -4.94
C ARG A 469 52.76 -30.18 -5.30
N TRP A 470 52.74 -28.86 -5.16
CA TRP A 470 51.64 -28.05 -5.69
C TRP A 470 51.67 -28.09 -7.22
N GLN A 471 50.52 -28.23 -7.85
CA GLN A 471 50.44 -28.33 -9.31
C GLN A 471 50.36 -26.92 -9.90
N VAL A 472 51.19 -26.66 -10.92
CA VAL A 472 51.17 -25.41 -11.68
C VAL A 472 50.59 -25.74 -13.05
N HIS A 473 49.35 -25.31 -13.29
CA HIS A 473 48.66 -25.53 -14.56
C HIS A 473 48.93 -24.35 -15.48
N GLN A 474 49.48 -24.61 -16.67
CA GLN A 474 49.67 -23.60 -17.71
C GLN A 474 48.38 -23.46 -18.52
N LEU A 475 47.91 -22.22 -18.67
CA LEU A 475 46.73 -21.90 -19.47
C LEU A 475 47.16 -21.41 -20.84
N SER A 476 46.86 -22.21 -21.86
CA SER A 476 47.10 -21.82 -23.25
C SER A 476 46.09 -20.75 -23.69
N GLY A 477 46.61 -19.56 -23.99
CA GLY A 477 45.86 -18.53 -24.70
C GLY A 477 45.32 -19.08 -26.03
N SER A 478 44.14 -18.60 -26.44
CA SER A 478 43.51 -18.99 -27.72
C SER A 478 43.96 -18.09 -28.89
N CYS A 479 44.74 -17.05 -28.60
CA CYS A 479 45.40 -16.20 -29.58
C CYS A 479 46.93 -16.42 -29.48
N PRO A 480 47.67 -16.48 -30.60
CA PRO A 480 49.12 -16.72 -30.59
C PRO A 480 49.94 -15.54 -30.02
N THR A 481 49.28 -14.42 -29.70
CA THR A 481 49.85 -13.21 -29.10
C THR A 481 49.72 -13.14 -27.58
N ASP A 482 48.89 -13.98 -26.96
CA ASP A 482 48.69 -13.98 -25.50
C ASP A 482 49.81 -14.71 -24.77
N ARG A 483 50.32 -14.10 -23.69
CA ARG A 483 51.33 -14.72 -22.82
C ARG A 483 50.70 -15.83 -21.96
N PRO A 484 51.37 -16.97 -21.75
CA PRO A 484 50.82 -18.08 -20.96
C PRO A 484 50.68 -17.67 -19.49
N SER A 485 49.47 -17.74 -18.95
CA SER A 485 49.20 -17.52 -17.53
C SER A 485 49.24 -18.85 -16.76
N TYR A 486 49.71 -18.81 -15.52
CA TYR A 486 49.96 -20.01 -14.70
C TYR A 486 49.12 -19.98 -13.41
N VAL A 487 48.42 -21.08 -13.12
CA VAL A 487 47.54 -21.21 -11.94
C VAL A 487 48.06 -22.28 -10.97
N LEU A 488 47.99 -21.99 -9.67
CA LEU A 488 48.59 -22.80 -8.60
C LEU A 488 47.54 -23.57 -7.78
N GLU A 489 47.51 -24.90 -7.92
CA GLU A 489 46.64 -25.78 -7.14
C GLU A 489 47.33 -26.27 -5.85
N LYS A 490 46.94 -25.69 -4.71
CA LYS A 490 47.45 -26.03 -3.36
C LYS A 490 46.62 -27.08 -2.60
N GLN A 491 45.46 -27.46 -3.13
CA GLN A 491 44.48 -28.33 -2.48
C GLN A 491 43.93 -29.35 -3.47
N THR A 492 44.04 -30.64 -3.18
CA THR A 492 43.31 -31.66 -3.97
C THR A 492 41.83 -31.63 -3.57
N VAL A 493 40.94 -31.53 -4.54
CA VAL A 493 39.48 -31.61 -4.33
C VAL A 493 38.99 -33.03 -4.64
N ARG A 494 38.36 -33.68 -3.66
CA ARG A 494 37.60 -34.93 -3.89
C ARG A 494 36.11 -34.65 -3.87
N LEU A 495 35.38 -35.12 -4.88
CA LEU A 495 33.93 -35.00 -4.97
C LEU A 495 33.25 -36.29 -4.51
N THR A 496 32.22 -36.18 -3.67
CA THR A 496 31.26 -37.26 -3.39
C THR A 496 29.84 -36.77 -3.68
N SER A 497 28.90 -37.69 -3.83
CA SER A 497 27.50 -37.35 -4.12
C SER A 497 26.54 -38.30 -3.41
N THR A 498 25.29 -37.88 -3.25
CA THR A 498 24.20 -38.71 -2.70
C THR A 498 23.70 -39.80 -3.65
N ARG A 499 24.38 -40.07 -4.78
CA ARG A 499 23.96 -41.06 -5.79
C ARG A 499 24.04 -42.51 -5.31
N TRP A 500 24.96 -42.81 -4.40
CA TRP A 500 25.28 -44.17 -3.96
C TRP A 500 24.79 -44.42 -2.52
N PRO A 501 24.43 -45.67 -2.16
CA PRO A 501 24.22 -46.03 -0.76
C PRO A 501 25.52 -45.87 0.05
N PHE A 502 25.43 -45.76 1.38
CA PHE A 502 26.57 -45.49 2.27
C PHE A 502 27.25 -44.13 2.06
N TRP A 503 26.65 -43.21 1.27
CA TRP A 503 27.20 -41.85 1.09
C TRP A 503 27.36 -41.08 2.40
N ARG A 504 26.53 -41.34 3.43
CA ARG A 504 26.69 -40.74 4.76
C ARG A 504 27.95 -41.21 5.46
N TRP A 505 28.24 -42.52 5.42
CA TRP A 505 29.46 -43.10 5.99
C TRP A 505 30.71 -42.76 5.19
N GLY A 506 30.63 -42.79 3.86
CA GLY A 506 31.68 -42.31 2.97
C GLY A 506 31.99 -40.83 3.20
N ASN A 507 30.97 -39.99 3.36
CA ASN A 507 31.15 -38.59 3.74
C ASN A 507 31.68 -38.43 5.16
N TYR A 508 31.26 -39.24 6.14
CA TYR A 508 31.81 -39.19 7.49
C TYR A 508 33.29 -39.56 7.49
N ALA A 509 33.68 -40.68 6.89
CA ALA A 509 35.05 -41.16 6.80
C ALA A 509 35.94 -40.20 5.98
N LEU A 510 35.44 -39.66 4.86
CA LEU A 510 36.19 -38.68 4.07
C LEU A 510 36.27 -37.32 4.76
N ARG A 511 35.24 -36.92 5.53
CA ARG A 511 35.25 -35.71 6.36
C ARG A 511 36.21 -35.85 7.54
N THR A 512 36.22 -36.97 8.26
CA THR A 512 37.19 -37.21 9.33
C THR A 512 38.59 -37.28 8.75
N PHE A 513 38.83 -38.05 7.67
CA PHE A 513 40.13 -38.12 7.00
C PHE A 513 40.63 -36.74 6.51
N VAL A 514 39.80 -35.96 5.82
CA VAL A 514 40.22 -34.64 5.32
C VAL A 514 40.39 -33.64 6.47
N HIS A 515 39.57 -33.67 7.53
CA HIS A 515 39.80 -32.84 8.71
C HIS A 515 41.02 -33.30 9.52
N THR A 516 41.31 -34.59 9.67
CA THR A 516 42.53 -35.06 10.36
C THR A 516 43.77 -34.77 9.53
N CYS A 517 43.75 -34.95 8.20
CA CYS A 517 44.86 -34.55 7.34
C CYS A 517 45.09 -33.03 7.33
N ASN A 518 44.02 -32.22 7.29
CA ASN A 518 44.14 -30.77 7.40
C ASN A 518 44.52 -30.32 8.83
N ALA A 519 44.11 -31.04 9.88
CA ALA A 519 44.50 -30.76 11.26
C ALA A 519 45.92 -31.23 11.60
N MET A 520 46.41 -32.32 11.01
CA MET A 520 47.82 -32.73 11.07
C MET A 520 48.70 -31.75 10.28
N PHE A 521 48.23 -31.27 9.13
CA PHE A 521 48.88 -30.16 8.44
C PHE A 521 48.90 -28.89 9.30
N LEU A 522 47.76 -28.53 9.93
CA LEU A 522 47.67 -27.38 10.82
C LEU A 522 48.57 -27.52 12.05
N LEU A 523 48.50 -28.62 12.80
CA LEU A 523 49.19 -28.81 14.07
C LEU A 523 50.63 -29.31 13.94
N GLY A 524 50.99 -29.95 12.83
CA GLY A 524 52.34 -30.48 12.56
C GLY A 524 53.19 -29.60 11.64
N VAL A 525 52.57 -28.86 10.70
CA VAL A 525 53.28 -27.96 9.77
C VAL A 525 52.99 -26.50 10.12
N VAL A 526 51.73 -26.08 10.06
CA VAL A 526 51.40 -24.64 10.13
C VAL A 526 51.70 -24.05 11.51
N VAL A 527 51.17 -24.62 12.59
CA VAL A 527 51.37 -24.13 13.95
C VAL A 527 52.85 -24.16 14.34
N PRO A 528 53.61 -25.27 14.21
CA PRO A 528 54.98 -25.34 14.71
C PRO A 528 56.02 -24.66 13.83
N TRP A 529 55.74 -24.39 12.54
CA TRP A 529 56.74 -23.86 11.59
C TRP A 529 56.31 -22.62 10.80
N CYS A 530 55.01 -22.37 10.63
CA CYS A 530 54.50 -21.30 9.75
C CYS A 530 53.64 -20.23 10.47
N SER A 531 53.30 -20.43 11.74
CA SER A 531 52.38 -19.56 12.50
C SER A 531 53.13 -18.56 13.40
N PRO A 532 52.46 -17.51 13.93
CA PRO A 532 53.05 -16.62 14.94
C PRO A 532 53.14 -17.23 16.36
N LEU A 533 52.93 -18.55 16.50
CA LEU A 533 53.25 -19.35 17.70
C LEU A 533 54.20 -20.52 17.37
N SER A 534 54.79 -20.52 16.17
CA SER A 534 55.76 -21.51 15.71
C SER A 534 57.09 -21.42 16.46
N LEU A 535 57.84 -22.53 16.47
CA LEU A 535 59.24 -22.56 16.88
C LEU A 535 60.07 -21.53 16.09
N ARG A 536 59.74 -21.32 14.80
CA ARG A 536 60.32 -20.25 13.99
C ARG A 536 60.02 -18.86 14.54
N SER A 537 58.76 -18.56 14.87
CA SER A 537 58.37 -17.26 15.45
C SER A 537 58.86 -17.05 16.89
N LEU A 538 59.18 -18.13 17.61
CA LEU A 538 59.75 -18.09 18.96
C LEU A 538 61.26 -17.78 18.93
N PHE A 539 62.01 -18.42 18.04
CA PHE A 539 63.48 -18.41 18.06
C PHE A 539 64.15 -17.59 16.96
N LEU A 540 63.46 -17.24 15.85
CA LEU A 540 63.97 -16.21 14.94
C LEU A 540 63.57 -14.81 15.45
N ALA A 541 64.53 -13.89 15.43
CA ALA A 541 64.26 -12.47 15.70
C ALA A 541 63.52 -11.77 14.54
N GLN A 542 63.77 -12.21 13.30
CA GLN A 542 63.25 -11.60 12.07
C GLN A 542 61.91 -12.22 11.62
N PRO A 543 61.00 -11.43 11.01
CA PRO A 543 59.74 -11.94 10.46
C PRO A 543 59.98 -12.84 9.25
N PHE A 544 59.07 -13.79 9.01
CA PHE A 544 59.18 -14.75 7.91
C PHE A 544 57.85 -14.94 7.16
N THR A 545 57.93 -15.22 5.86
CA THR A 545 56.80 -15.52 4.98
C THR A 545 56.40 -17.00 5.09
N SER A 546 55.10 -17.27 5.21
CA SER A 546 54.56 -18.61 5.43
C SER A 546 53.99 -19.30 4.18
N ASP A 547 53.72 -18.53 3.12
CA ASP A 547 53.05 -18.98 1.89
C ASP A 547 53.80 -18.51 0.63
N TYR A 548 53.54 -19.15 -0.51
CA TYR A 548 54.09 -18.79 -1.82
C TYR A 548 52.98 -18.55 -2.84
N GLU A 549 53.23 -17.69 -3.83
CA GLU A 549 52.35 -17.42 -4.98
C GLU A 549 53.12 -17.67 -6.28
N VAL A 550 52.43 -17.97 -7.39
CA VAL A 550 53.07 -18.15 -8.70
C VAL A 550 53.28 -16.78 -9.35
N ASN A 551 54.47 -16.54 -9.89
CA ASN A 551 54.73 -15.42 -10.78
C ASN A 551 53.97 -15.64 -12.10
N PRO A 552 53.03 -14.77 -12.50
CA PRO A 552 52.31 -14.92 -13.76
C PRO A 552 53.19 -14.83 -15.01
N GLN A 553 54.47 -14.42 -14.90
CA GLN A 553 55.38 -14.30 -16.04
C GLN A 553 56.23 -15.56 -16.31
N ASP A 554 56.70 -16.27 -15.27
CA ASP A 554 57.58 -17.46 -15.43
C ASP A 554 56.98 -18.77 -14.89
N GLY A 555 55.78 -18.74 -14.28
CA GLY A 555 55.24 -19.89 -13.54
C GLY A 555 55.98 -20.21 -12.22
N SER A 556 57.01 -19.43 -11.87
CA SER A 556 57.90 -19.66 -10.72
C SER A 556 57.23 -19.36 -9.37
N LEU A 557 57.57 -20.11 -8.32
CA LEU A 557 57.02 -19.91 -6.96
C LEU A 557 57.79 -18.85 -6.18
N GLN A 558 57.13 -17.72 -5.87
CA GLN A 558 57.70 -16.59 -5.12
C GLN A 558 57.07 -16.46 -3.71
N PRO A 559 57.81 -16.01 -2.67
CA PRO A 559 57.29 -15.89 -1.31
C PRO A 559 56.27 -14.75 -1.19
N ARG A 560 55.09 -15.09 -0.68
CA ARG A 560 53.92 -14.22 -0.68
C ARG A 560 54.00 -13.15 0.41
N LYS A 561 54.16 -11.88 0.03
CA LYS A 561 54.43 -10.76 0.96
C LYS A 561 53.34 -10.57 2.03
N SER A 562 52.07 -10.82 1.69
CA SER A 562 50.93 -10.77 2.63
C SER A 562 50.88 -11.93 3.64
N SER A 563 51.77 -12.93 3.52
CA SER A 563 51.89 -14.08 4.43
C SER A 563 52.96 -13.91 5.51
N THR A 564 53.52 -12.70 5.64
CA THR A 564 54.59 -12.36 6.59
C THR A 564 54.08 -12.39 8.02
N THR A 565 54.67 -13.25 8.88
CA THR A 565 54.29 -13.38 10.28
C THR A 565 55.32 -12.71 11.21
N GLN A 566 54.80 -12.05 12.25
CA GLN A 566 55.58 -11.31 13.25
C GLN A 566 55.94 -12.21 14.45
N THR A 567 57.16 -12.04 14.96
CA THR A 567 57.82 -12.92 15.95
C THR A 567 57.32 -12.70 17.38
N LEU A 568 57.53 -13.67 18.26
CA LEU A 568 56.86 -13.70 19.57
C LEU A 568 57.36 -12.60 20.53
N CYS A 569 58.61 -12.14 20.37
CA CYS A 569 59.14 -10.96 21.05
C CYS A 569 58.31 -9.70 20.75
N SER A 570 57.85 -9.52 19.51
CA SER A 570 56.97 -8.39 19.14
C SER A 570 55.57 -8.50 19.76
N ARG A 571 55.09 -9.74 19.97
CA ARG A 571 53.73 -10.02 20.48
C ARG A 571 53.62 -9.98 21.99
N LEU A 572 54.65 -10.38 22.75
CA LEU A 572 54.64 -10.25 24.21
C LEU A 572 54.46 -8.77 24.64
N HIS A 573 55.09 -7.84 23.93
CA HIS A 573 54.98 -6.40 24.20
C HIS A 573 53.55 -5.84 23.97
N THR A 574 52.75 -6.45 23.11
CA THR A 574 51.33 -6.05 22.89
C THR A 574 50.36 -6.83 23.76
N LEU A 575 50.62 -8.11 24.04
CA LEU A 575 49.74 -8.99 24.81
C LEU A 575 49.72 -8.60 26.31
N TRP A 576 50.85 -8.10 26.84
CA TRP A 576 50.92 -7.49 28.17
C TRP A 576 49.91 -6.35 28.38
N ARG A 577 49.55 -5.60 27.32
CA ARG A 577 48.56 -4.51 27.38
C ARG A 577 47.10 -4.97 27.39
N HIS A 578 46.81 -6.24 27.08
CA HIS A 578 45.43 -6.74 26.88
C HIS A 578 44.88 -7.64 28.01
N ILE A 579 45.73 -8.23 28.84
CA ILE A 579 45.28 -9.11 29.96
C ILE A 579 44.55 -8.33 31.07
N SER A 580 44.73 -7.02 31.15
CA SER A 580 44.20 -6.14 32.20
C SER A 580 42.68 -5.87 32.16
N LYS A 581 41.92 -6.42 31.19
CA LYS A 581 40.60 -5.85 30.82
C LYS A 581 39.42 -6.83 30.58
N ALA A 582 39.44 -8.07 31.07
CA ALA A 582 38.35 -9.04 30.80
C ALA A 582 38.01 -10.07 31.91
N ARG A 583 36.96 -9.79 32.70
CA ARG A 583 36.15 -10.65 33.64
C ARG A 583 35.01 -9.73 34.18
N THR A 584 33.73 -10.07 34.41
CA THR A 584 32.96 -11.33 34.62
C THR A 584 31.55 -11.34 33.94
N ARG A 585 30.46 -11.84 34.59
CA ARG A 585 29.14 -12.32 34.05
C ARG A 585 28.05 -12.23 35.19
N SER A 586 26.70 -12.35 35.09
CA SER A 586 25.73 -12.91 34.11
C SER A 586 24.35 -12.17 34.04
N GLN A 587 23.20 -12.84 34.27
CA GLN A 587 21.77 -12.40 34.11
C GLN A 587 20.82 -13.30 35.00
N PRO A 588 19.47 -13.34 34.88
CA PRO A 588 18.43 -12.31 35.18
C PRO A 588 17.26 -12.85 36.08
N VAL A 589 16.21 -12.04 36.34
CA VAL A 589 14.95 -12.49 36.98
C VAL A 589 13.71 -11.97 36.23
N ALA A 590 12.76 -12.84 35.87
CA ALA A 590 11.55 -12.46 35.10
C ALA A 590 10.23 -13.18 35.48
N VAL A 591 10.26 -14.20 36.34
CA VAL A 591 9.11 -15.13 36.54
C VAL A 591 7.96 -14.51 37.36
N VAL A 592 8.26 -13.56 38.25
CA VAL A 592 7.32 -13.02 39.26
C VAL A 592 6.13 -12.25 38.63
N ARG A 593 6.28 -11.72 37.41
CA ARG A 593 5.27 -10.82 36.79
C ARG A 593 4.04 -11.54 36.20
N TRP A 594 4.07 -12.87 36.07
CA TRP A 594 3.02 -13.63 35.39
C TRP A 594 1.82 -14.00 36.29
N SER A 595 2.08 -14.36 37.56
CA SER A 595 1.06 -14.88 38.47
C SER A 595 0.03 -13.84 38.93
N ALA A 596 0.40 -12.56 38.97
CA ALA A 596 -0.44 -11.50 39.53
C ALA A 596 -1.70 -11.16 38.69
N VAL A 597 -1.71 -11.47 37.39
CA VAL A 597 -2.80 -11.07 36.48
C VAL A 597 -3.98 -12.06 36.54
N SER A 598 -3.71 -13.36 36.55
CA SER A 598 -4.74 -14.41 36.47
C SER A 598 -5.71 -14.47 37.66
N VAL A 599 -5.39 -13.83 38.79
CA VAL A 599 -6.23 -13.77 40.00
C VAL A 599 -7.31 -12.69 39.89
N TRP A 600 -7.10 -11.67 39.04
CA TRP A 600 -7.99 -10.51 38.93
C TRP A 600 -9.29 -10.82 38.18
N ASP A 601 -9.18 -11.44 37.00
CA ASP A 601 -10.33 -11.68 36.12
C ASP A 601 -11.37 -12.64 36.73
N THR A 602 -10.94 -13.58 37.58
CA THR A 602 -11.85 -14.53 38.25
C THR A 602 -12.74 -13.87 39.30
N LEU A 603 -12.32 -12.76 39.93
CA LEU A 603 -13.13 -12.03 40.91
C LEU A 603 -14.26 -11.23 40.25
N LEU A 604 -14.00 -10.62 39.09
CA LEU A 604 -14.94 -9.73 38.40
C LEU A 604 -16.22 -10.47 37.96
N TYR A 605 -16.06 -11.69 37.45
CA TYR A 605 -17.15 -12.50 36.89
C TYR A 605 -18.22 -12.89 37.91
N TYR A 606 -17.80 -13.40 39.08
CA TYR A 606 -18.74 -13.93 40.08
C TYR A 606 -19.46 -12.84 40.89
N MET A 607 -18.85 -11.67 41.08
CA MET A 607 -19.38 -10.60 41.93
C MET A 607 -20.42 -9.73 41.22
N VAL A 608 -20.17 -9.33 39.96
CA VAL A 608 -20.95 -8.26 39.32
C VAL A 608 -22.10 -8.77 38.46
N ILE A 609 -21.86 -9.81 37.66
CA ILE A 609 -22.74 -10.18 36.52
C ILE A 609 -23.99 -10.96 36.96
N ARG A 610 -23.93 -11.69 38.08
CA ARG A 610 -24.86 -12.80 38.39
C ARG A 610 -26.27 -12.39 38.87
N GLN A 611 -26.52 -11.16 39.34
CA GLN A 611 -27.67 -10.89 40.23
C GLN A 611 -28.71 -9.83 39.80
N ARG A 612 -28.61 -9.17 38.63
CA ARG A 612 -29.32 -7.87 38.40
C ARG A 612 -30.14 -7.69 37.10
N ALA A 613 -30.53 -8.74 36.39
CA ALA A 613 -31.32 -8.59 35.15
C ALA A 613 -32.79 -8.14 35.38
N ARG A 614 -33.30 -7.27 34.50
CA ARG A 614 -34.70 -6.81 34.37
C ARG A 614 -35.02 -6.55 32.89
N LEU A 615 -36.27 -6.17 32.58
CA LEU A 615 -36.63 -5.72 31.23
C LEU A 615 -35.77 -4.52 30.78
N PRO A 616 -35.32 -4.46 29.51
CA PRO A 616 -34.39 -3.43 29.06
C PRO A 616 -35.14 -2.13 28.74
N LEU A 617 -34.64 -1.02 29.26
CA LEU A 617 -35.02 0.33 28.81
C LEU A 617 -34.17 0.76 27.60
N ALA A 618 -33.01 0.13 27.40
CA ALA A 618 -32.10 0.28 26.28
C ALA A 618 -31.47 -1.09 25.94
N ASP A 619 -30.78 -1.19 24.81
CA ASP A 619 -30.26 -2.45 24.30
C ASP A 619 -29.20 -3.09 25.22
N SER A 620 -29.27 -4.41 25.38
CA SER A 620 -28.48 -5.16 26.36
C SER A 620 -28.00 -6.50 25.82
N TRP A 621 -26.97 -7.07 26.44
CA TRP A 621 -26.45 -8.41 26.06
C TRP A 621 -27.47 -9.54 26.26
N LEU A 622 -28.50 -9.33 27.09
CA LEU A 622 -29.58 -10.29 27.36
C LEU A 622 -30.75 -10.17 26.37
N VAL A 623 -31.04 -8.95 25.91
CA VAL A 623 -32.15 -8.60 25.01
C VAL A 623 -31.80 -7.30 24.28
N TRP A 624 -31.96 -7.28 22.95
CA TRP A 624 -31.70 -6.11 22.10
C TRP A 624 -32.75 -5.97 20.99
N ARG A 625 -32.93 -4.75 20.48
CA ARG A 625 -33.77 -4.42 19.33
C ARG A 625 -33.13 -4.93 18.03
N VAL A 626 -33.96 -5.43 17.14
CA VAL A 626 -33.56 -5.98 15.83
C VAL A 626 -34.15 -5.16 14.68
N SER A 627 -35.35 -4.61 14.88
CA SER A 627 -35.94 -3.64 13.97
C SER A 627 -36.93 -2.74 14.72
N GLY A 628 -37.16 -1.55 14.16
CA GLY A 628 -37.95 -0.48 14.76
C GLY A 628 -37.40 0.88 14.33
N PRO A 629 -38.16 1.97 14.49
CA PRO A 629 -37.66 3.31 14.21
C PRO A 629 -36.39 3.58 15.03
N GLY A 630 -35.30 3.91 14.34
CA GLY A 630 -33.96 4.10 14.90
C GLY A 630 -32.84 3.27 14.22
N HIS A 631 -33.15 2.21 13.47
CA HIS A 631 -32.12 1.27 12.97
C HIS A 631 -31.75 1.38 11.46
N ASP A 632 -32.67 1.85 10.62
CA ASP A 632 -32.46 1.97 9.16
C ASP A 632 -31.88 3.35 8.74
N GLN A 633 -31.78 3.60 7.42
CA GLN A 633 -31.28 4.86 6.84
C GLN A 633 -32.31 6.01 6.97
N LEU A 634 -32.48 6.48 8.21
CA LEU A 634 -33.42 7.54 8.59
C LEU A 634 -32.86 8.91 8.21
N TYR A 635 -33.64 9.68 7.46
CA TYR A 635 -33.35 11.09 7.17
C TYR A 635 -34.14 12.03 8.10
N TRP A 636 -33.60 13.24 8.31
CA TRP A 636 -34.23 14.28 9.11
C TRP A 636 -34.71 15.41 8.20
N VAL A 637 -36.02 15.65 8.15
CA VAL A 637 -36.63 16.71 7.35
C VAL A 637 -36.51 18.03 8.08
N LEU A 638 -35.69 18.93 7.52
CA LEU A 638 -35.56 20.30 7.96
C LEU A 638 -36.64 21.16 7.29
N SER A 639 -37.36 21.98 8.06
CA SER A 639 -38.31 22.94 7.49
C SER A 639 -37.62 24.22 7.01
N LEU A 640 -38.24 24.91 6.05
CA LEU A 640 -37.74 26.18 5.49
C LEU A 640 -37.37 27.21 6.57
N GLU A 641 -38.20 27.39 7.58
CA GLU A 641 -37.98 28.35 8.67
C GLU A 641 -36.78 27.96 9.56
N GLN A 642 -36.62 26.66 9.87
CA GLN A 642 -35.47 26.14 10.60
C GLN A 642 -34.17 26.25 9.78
N ALA A 643 -34.24 26.05 8.46
CA ALA A 643 -33.10 26.23 7.56
C ALA A 643 -32.64 27.69 7.56
N LEU A 644 -33.56 28.64 7.44
CA LEU A 644 -33.25 30.07 7.45
C LEU A 644 -32.76 30.56 8.83
N ALA A 645 -33.33 30.06 9.93
CA ALA A 645 -32.82 30.33 11.28
C ALA A 645 -31.37 29.85 11.43
N ALA A 646 -31.05 28.65 10.93
CA ALA A 646 -29.71 28.09 10.97
C ALA A 646 -28.72 28.84 10.05
N LEU A 647 -29.18 29.29 8.87
CA LEU A 647 -28.38 30.12 7.95
C LEU A 647 -28.04 31.49 8.57
N VAL A 648 -29.01 32.17 9.19
CA VAL A 648 -28.76 33.49 9.80
C VAL A 648 -27.93 33.36 11.08
N ALA A 649 -28.08 32.29 11.87
CA ALA A 649 -27.17 32.00 12.98
C ALA A 649 -25.72 31.76 12.49
N LYS A 650 -25.54 31.06 11.36
CA LYS A 650 -24.23 30.92 10.70
C LYS A 650 -23.69 32.26 10.17
N LEU A 651 -24.53 33.13 9.60
CA LEU A 651 -24.12 34.49 9.24
C LEU A 651 -23.70 35.32 10.47
N GLU A 652 -24.39 35.21 11.61
CA GLU A 652 -23.99 35.86 12.86
C GLU A 652 -22.64 35.34 13.37
N LEU A 653 -22.35 34.03 13.23
CA LEU A 653 -21.03 33.45 13.52
C LEU A 653 -19.92 34.03 12.63
N GLU A 654 -20.16 34.19 11.32
CA GLU A 654 -19.19 34.82 10.41
C GLU A 654 -18.93 36.29 10.81
N VAL A 655 -19.99 37.08 11.06
CA VAL A 655 -19.90 38.48 11.50
C VAL A 655 -19.18 38.62 12.84
N LEU A 656 -19.46 37.75 13.81
CA LEU A 656 -18.75 37.70 15.10
C LEU A 656 -17.26 37.37 14.92
N SER A 657 -16.89 36.51 13.96
CA SER A 657 -15.49 36.19 13.68
C SER A 657 -14.71 37.37 13.09
N ILE A 658 -15.37 38.20 12.27
CA ILE A 658 -14.80 39.42 11.68
C ILE A 658 -14.69 40.50 12.75
N PHE A 659 -15.75 40.74 13.52
CA PHE A 659 -15.76 41.64 14.67
C PHE A 659 -14.65 41.30 15.67
N GLN A 660 -14.47 40.01 15.99
CA GLN A 660 -13.39 39.53 16.86
C GLN A 660 -12.01 39.92 16.29
N ARG A 661 -11.75 39.64 15.01
CA ARG A 661 -10.47 39.99 14.35
C ARG A 661 -10.22 41.51 14.37
N GLU A 662 -11.23 42.31 14.06
CA GLU A 662 -11.10 43.78 14.09
C GLU A 662 -10.90 44.34 15.50
N THR A 663 -11.60 43.80 16.50
CA THR A 663 -11.48 44.29 17.89
C THR A 663 -10.22 43.80 18.57
N GLU A 664 -9.74 42.58 18.30
CA GLU A 664 -8.37 42.17 18.65
C GLU A 664 -7.33 43.05 17.95
N HIS A 665 -7.55 43.41 16.68
CA HIS A 665 -6.65 44.30 15.96
C HIS A 665 -6.56 45.70 16.60
N ARG A 666 -7.70 46.28 17.00
CA ARG A 666 -7.77 47.58 17.70
C ARG A 666 -7.25 47.51 19.14
N LEU A 667 -7.61 46.48 19.90
CA LEU A 667 -7.13 46.30 21.28
C LEU A 667 -5.60 46.32 21.34
N LEU A 668 -4.93 45.60 20.44
CA LEU A 668 -3.48 45.46 20.37
C LEU A 668 -2.75 46.64 19.67
N GLU A 669 -3.45 47.71 19.30
CA GLU A 669 -2.86 48.95 18.76
C GLU A 669 -1.70 49.51 19.64
N PRO A 670 -1.81 49.58 20.99
CA PRO A 670 -0.75 50.16 21.82
C PRO A 670 0.57 49.38 21.77
N LEU A 671 0.53 48.04 21.77
CA LEU A 671 1.75 47.23 21.70
C LEU A 671 2.45 47.40 20.35
N ARG A 672 1.70 47.45 19.24
CA ARG A 672 2.29 47.71 17.91
C ARG A 672 2.94 49.09 17.85
N LEU A 673 2.32 50.11 18.43
CA LEU A 673 2.91 51.46 18.51
C LEU A 673 4.16 51.49 19.42
N TYR A 674 4.18 50.71 20.51
CA TYR A 674 5.36 50.54 21.36
C TYR A 674 6.50 49.85 20.61
N GLU A 675 6.24 48.71 19.97
CA GLU A 675 7.24 48.00 19.16
C GLU A 675 7.73 48.86 17.98
N GLN A 676 6.85 49.61 17.34
CA GLN A 676 7.20 50.55 16.27
C GLN A 676 8.08 51.69 16.79
N LEU A 677 7.76 52.30 17.93
CA LEU A 677 8.56 53.38 18.53
C LEU A 677 9.94 52.87 18.94
N VAL A 678 10.03 51.69 19.56
CA VAL A 678 11.33 51.10 19.90
C VAL A 678 12.14 50.76 18.65
N ARG A 679 11.50 50.19 17.62
CA ARG A 679 12.16 49.86 16.35
C ARG A 679 12.65 51.10 15.58
N THR A 680 11.96 52.24 15.67
CA THR A 680 12.40 53.49 15.00
C THR A 680 13.44 54.26 15.81
N CYS A 681 13.31 54.32 17.15
CA CYS A 681 14.24 55.07 17.99
C CYS A 681 15.55 54.31 18.29
N PHE A 682 15.46 53.00 18.52
CA PHE A 682 16.56 52.18 19.02
C PHE A 682 17.07 51.12 18.02
N GLY A 683 16.28 50.77 17.01
CA GLY A 683 16.68 49.86 15.92
C GLY A 683 18.02 50.20 15.23
N PRO A 684 18.35 51.48 14.95
CA PRO A 684 19.65 51.86 14.39
C PRO A 684 20.86 51.52 15.27
N PHE A 685 20.65 51.28 16.56
CA PHE A 685 21.69 50.93 17.55
C PHE A 685 21.70 49.42 17.87
N ALA A 686 20.97 48.60 17.10
CA ALA A 686 20.75 47.17 17.32
C ALA A 686 20.16 46.78 18.70
N ALA A 687 19.67 47.76 19.47
CA ALA A 687 19.03 47.52 20.75
C ALA A 687 17.61 46.98 20.55
N THR A 688 17.31 45.86 21.21
CA THR A 688 16.02 45.17 21.14
C THR A 688 15.12 45.51 22.31
N LEU A 689 13.81 45.33 22.11
CA LEU A 689 12.81 45.45 23.18
C LEU A 689 13.02 44.34 24.22
N SER A 690 13.29 44.71 25.48
CA SER A 690 13.13 43.77 26.59
C SER A 690 11.65 43.46 26.78
N ARG A 691 11.30 42.16 26.72
CA ARG A 691 9.98 41.64 27.09
C ARG A 691 9.97 41.02 28.48
N GLU A 692 11.14 40.84 29.09
CA GLU A 692 11.27 40.13 30.35
C GLU A 692 10.95 41.00 31.56
N ASP A 693 11.12 42.32 31.49
CA ASP A 693 10.74 43.29 32.55
C ASP A 693 10.42 44.69 31.99
N GLY A 694 9.76 45.53 32.81
CA GLY A 694 9.43 46.92 32.49
C GLY A 694 7.97 47.16 32.04
N PRO A 695 7.61 48.41 31.67
CA PRO A 695 6.22 48.81 31.42
C PRO A 695 5.59 48.11 30.21
N TYR A 696 6.38 47.67 29.22
CA TYR A 696 5.90 46.84 28.10
C TYR A 696 5.23 45.55 28.59
N LYS A 697 5.81 44.86 29.58
CA LYS A 697 5.30 43.60 30.16
C LYS A 697 3.99 43.81 30.93
N SER A 698 3.82 44.96 31.60
CA SER A 698 2.54 45.35 32.22
C SER A 698 1.47 45.57 31.16
N LEU A 699 1.79 46.36 30.13
CA LEU A 699 0.88 46.62 29.01
C LEU A 699 0.52 45.33 28.26
N GLU A 700 1.47 44.43 28.04
CA GLU A 700 1.24 43.13 27.41
C GLU A 700 0.30 42.24 28.24
N ALA A 701 0.44 42.22 29.57
CA ALA A 701 -0.49 41.54 30.45
C ALA A 701 -1.89 42.19 30.46
N GLU A 702 -1.96 43.53 30.56
CA GLU A 702 -3.20 44.32 30.50
C GLU A 702 -3.99 44.05 29.21
N LEU A 703 -3.32 44.10 28.05
CA LEU A 703 -3.97 43.85 26.75
C LEU A 703 -4.35 42.39 26.54
N ASN A 704 -3.52 41.43 26.95
CA ASN A 704 -3.86 40.01 26.85
C ASN A 704 -5.07 39.63 27.72
N ASN A 705 -5.22 40.27 28.89
CA ASN A 705 -6.42 40.11 29.73
C ASN A 705 -7.68 40.68 29.05
N MET A 706 -7.60 41.83 28.37
CA MET A 706 -8.74 42.35 27.59
C MET A 706 -9.06 41.49 26.36
N VAL A 707 -8.05 40.93 25.68
CA VAL A 707 -8.23 40.00 24.57
C VAL A 707 -8.84 38.67 25.04
N SER A 708 -8.49 38.18 26.23
CA SER A 708 -9.12 36.97 26.80
C SER A 708 -10.57 37.21 27.23
N ALA A 709 -10.89 38.40 27.77
CA ALA A 709 -12.26 38.80 28.08
C ALA A 709 -13.14 38.95 26.81
N LEU A 710 -12.60 39.57 25.75
CA LEU A 710 -13.24 39.63 24.43
C LEU A 710 -13.52 38.22 23.90
N LYS A 711 -12.53 37.32 23.96
CA LYS A 711 -12.69 35.91 23.53
C LYS A 711 -13.76 35.19 24.33
N ALA A 712 -13.78 35.36 25.66
CA ALA A 712 -14.78 34.73 26.52
C ALA A 712 -16.22 35.13 26.17
N GLU A 713 -16.51 36.42 25.97
CA GLU A 713 -17.86 36.88 25.58
C GLU A 713 -18.21 36.52 24.12
N VAL A 714 -17.24 36.56 23.19
CA VAL A 714 -17.45 36.10 21.82
C VAL A 714 -17.72 34.59 21.75
N ASP A 715 -16.95 33.76 22.46
CA ASP A 715 -17.09 32.29 22.41
C ASP A 715 -18.33 31.80 23.15
N LYS A 716 -18.72 32.49 24.24
CA LYS A 716 -20.04 32.38 24.87
C LYS A 716 -21.16 32.61 23.84
N ARG A 717 -21.13 33.73 23.09
CA ARG A 717 -22.12 34.00 22.02
C ARG A 717 -22.08 32.97 20.89
N LYS A 718 -20.89 32.53 20.44
CA LYS A 718 -20.76 31.43 19.47
C LYS A 718 -21.41 30.14 19.98
N SER A 719 -21.33 29.84 21.27
CA SER A 719 -21.90 28.61 21.86
C SER A 719 -23.44 28.57 21.82
N GLU A 720 -24.10 29.74 21.88
CA GLU A 720 -25.56 29.92 21.75
C GLU A 720 -26.03 29.74 20.29
N LEU A 721 -25.16 30.07 19.33
CA LEU A 721 -25.41 30.00 17.88
C LEU A 721 -25.05 28.65 17.23
N GLN A 722 -24.48 27.69 17.98
CA GLN A 722 -24.14 26.38 17.44
C GLN A 722 -25.39 25.46 17.33
N PRO A 723 -25.56 24.72 16.22
CA PRO A 723 -26.63 23.73 16.11
C PRO A 723 -26.43 22.61 17.14
N GLY A 724 -27.48 22.28 17.90
CA GLY A 724 -27.47 21.19 18.89
C GLY A 724 -27.34 19.78 18.29
N LEU A 725 -27.42 19.68 16.96
CA LEU A 725 -27.35 18.43 16.21
C LEU A 725 -25.94 17.81 16.20
N GLY A 726 -25.83 16.51 16.48
CA GLY A 726 -24.60 15.75 16.30
C GLY A 726 -24.27 15.46 14.82
N VAL A 727 -23.01 15.18 14.51
CA VAL A 727 -22.50 14.98 13.13
C VAL A 727 -23.35 13.96 12.34
N SER A 728 -23.69 12.83 12.95
CA SER A 728 -24.49 11.75 12.34
C SER A 728 -25.94 12.13 12.01
N VAL A 729 -26.46 13.19 12.63
CA VAL A 729 -27.80 13.75 12.36
C VAL A 729 -27.70 14.79 11.25
N ARG A 730 -26.71 15.68 11.34
CA ARG A 730 -26.40 16.69 10.33
C ARG A 730 -26.14 16.08 8.94
N SER A 731 -25.36 14.98 8.89
CA SER A 731 -25.08 14.25 7.64
C SER A 731 -26.26 13.44 7.08
N ARG A 732 -27.41 13.46 7.77
CA ARG A 732 -28.67 12.82 7.35
C ARG A 732 -29.83 13.81 7.29
N THR A 733 -29.55 15.11 7.44
CA THR A 733 -30.56 16.16 7.33
C THR A 733 -30.79 16.47 5.85
N ARG A 734 -32.05 16.45 5.41
CA ARG A 734 -32.50 16.73 4.03
C ARG A 734 -33.70 17.67 4.05
N MET A 735 -34.06 18.18 2.88
CA MET A 735 -35.25 19.02 2.66
C MET A 735 -36.05 18.45 1.48
N ARG A 736 -37.35 18.79 1.41
CA ARG A 736 -38.14 18.55 0.19
C ARG A 736 -37.65 19.46 -0.93
N ALA A 737 -37.89 19.09 -2.19
CA ALA A 737 -37.41 19.87 -3.34
C ALA A 737 -37.89 21.33 -3.32
N ASP A 738 -39.14 21.58 -2.94
CA ASP A 738 -39.72 22.93 -2.86
C ASP A 738 -39.17 23.72 -1.67
N ASP A 739 -39.10 23.10 -0.50
CA ASP A 739 -38.51 23.70 0.72
C ASP A 739 -37.04 24.08 0.49
N LEU A 740 -36.27 23.22 -0.18
CA LEU A 740 -34.85 23.44 -0.52
C LEU A 740 -34.68 24.59 -1.53
N ARG A 741 -35.54 24.65 -2.55
CA ARG A 741 -35.58 25.76 -3.52
C ARG A 741 -35.87 27.08 -2.80
N GLY A 742 -36.90 27.12 -1.96
CA GLY A 742 -37.24 28.29 -1.15
C GLY A 742 -36.10 28.71 -0.22
N ALA A 743 -35.43 27.75 0.43
CA ALA A 743 -34.33 28.01 1.37
C ALA A 743 -33.08 28.58 0.69
N LEU A 744 -32.77 28.16 -0.54
CA LEU A 744 -31.69 28.70 -1.35
C LEU A 744 -32.03 30.09 -1.92
N GLN A 745 -33.26 30.28 -2.41
CA GLN A 745 -33.71 31.57 -2.97
C GLN A 745 -33.78 32.67 -1.90
N THR A 746 -34.53 32.43 -0.82
CA THR A 746 -34.65 33.40 0.29
C THR A 746 -33.35 33.54 1.08
N GLY A 747 -32.59 32.46 1.23
CA GLY A 747 -31.26 32.49 1.86
C GLY A 747 -30.26 33.38 1.11
N CYS A 748 -30.22 33.31 -0.23
CA CYS A 748 -29.36 34.15 -1.07
C CYS A 748 -29.63 35.65 -0.86
N ALA A 749 -30.91 36.04 -0.83
CA ALA A 749 -31.32 37.43 -0.56
C ALA A 749 -30.91 37.89 0.86
N LEU A 750 -30.92 37.01 1.86
CA LEU A 750 -30.49 37.30 3.22
C LEU A 750 -28.97 37.42 3.36
N VAL A 751 -28.20 36.53 2.73
CA VAL A 751 -26.74 36.58 2.72
C VAL A 751 -26.27 37.90 2.09
N HIS A 752 -26.87 38.33 0.98
CA HIS A 752 -26.58 39.61 0.34
C HIS A 752 -26.96 40.83 1.21
N LYS A 753 -28.05 40.76 1.98
CA LYS A 753 -28.57 41.88 2.79
C LYS A 753 -27.92 42.03 4.17
N LEU A 754 -27.47 40.93 4.79
CA LEU A 754 -27.04 40.90 6.19
C LEU A 754 -25.51 40.85 6.39
N LEU A 755 -24.72 40.59 5.34
CA LEU A 755 -23.27 40.51 5.43
C LEU A 755 -22.61 41.91 5.25
N PRO A 756 -22.02 42.52 6.29
CA PRO A 756 -21.68 43.95 6.30
C PRO A 756 -20.30 44.30 5.71
N VAL A 757 -19.66 43.37 4.99
CA VAL A 757 -18.22 43.42 4.69
C VAL A 757 -17.95 44.10 3.35
N PRO A 758 -16.99 45.05 3.26
CA PRO A 758 -16.51 45.55 1.95
C PRO A 758 -15.83 44.42 1.18
N TRP A 759 -16.34 44.10 0.00
CA TRP A 759 -15.94 42.90 -0.74
C TRP A 759 -14.53 43.01 -1.31
N SER A 760 -13.58 42.26 -0.75
CA SER A 760 -12.27 42.04 -1.35
C SER A 760 -12.27 40.77 -2.21
N GLU A 761 -11.47 40.74 -3.28
CA GLU A 761 -11.26 39.54 -4.10
C GLU A 761 -10.81 38.34 -3.24
N HIS A 762 -10.04 38.63 -2.18
CA HIS A 762 -9.48 37.66 -1.24
C HIS A 762 -10.57 36.79 -0.58
N PHE A 763 -11.68 37.39 -0.16
CA PHE A 763 -12.78 36.68 0.50
C PHE A 763 -13.42 35.60 -0.39
N TRP A 764 -13.62 35.91 -1.67
CA TRP A 764 -14.18 34.97 -2.65
C TRP A 764 -13.14 33.90 -3.04
N ARG A 765 -11.88 34.32 -3.22
CA ARG A 765 -10.74 33.44 -3.56
C ARG A 765 -10.43 32.40 -2.47
N GLU A 766 -10.47 32.78 -1.20
CA GLU A 766 -10.31 31.85 -0.06
C GLU A 766 -11.38 30.75 -0.04
N ARG A 767 -12.58 31.02 -0.57
CA ARG A 767 -13.71 30.07 -0.60
C ARG A 767 -13.82 29.28 -1.89
N GLY A 768 -12.97 29.56 -2.89
CA GLY A 768 -13.03 28.94 -4.22
C GLY A 768 -14.24 29.40 -5.06
N LEU A 769 -14.84 30.54 -4.72
CA LEU A 769 -16.04 31.08 -5.38
C LEU A 769 -15.68 32.23 -6.35
N GLN A 770 -16.55 32.46 -7.33
CA GLN A 770 -16.49 33.66 -8.17
C GLN A 770 -17.04 34.87 -7.40
N GLU A 771 -16.58 36.06 -7.74
CA GLU A 771 -17.09 37.30 -7.12
C GLU A 771 -18.59 37.45 -7.32
N LYS A 772 -19.31 37.76 -6.24
CA LYS A 772 -20.77 37.92 -6.21
C LYS A 772 -21.54 36.61 -6.50
N ASP A 773 -20.93 35.44 -6.37
CA ASP A 773 -21.62 34.14 -6.41
C ASP A 773 -22.37 33.87 -5.09
N TRP A 774 -23.38 34.70 -4.81
CA TRP A 774 -24.19 34.64 -3.59
C TRP A 774 -24.92 33.31 -3.42
N LEU A 775 -25.31 32.66 -4.52
CA LEU A 775 -25.94 31.35 -4.51
C LEU A 775 -24.93 30.25 -4.11
N GLY A 776 -23.71 30.27 -4.68
CA GLY A 776 -22.63 29.37 -4.27
C GLY A 776 -22.21 29.57 -2.80
N LEU A 777 -22.13 30.82 -2.35
CA LEU A 777 -21.87 31.15 -0.94
C LEU A 777 -22.99 30.62 -0.02
N THR A 778 -24.25 30.80 -0.39
CA THR A 778 -25.41 30.29 0.38
C THR A 778 -25.37 28.76 0.48
N ALA A 779 -25.05 28.06 -0.61
CA ALA A 779 -24.91 26.61 -0.65
C ALA A 779 -23.77 26.10 0.25
N GLN A 780 -22.63 26.81 0.27
CA GLN A 780 -21.49 26.51 1.14
C GLN A 780 -21.85 26.72 2.61
N LEU A 781 -22.51 27.84 2.96
CA LEU A 781 -22.95 28.11 4.34
C LEU A 781 -23.96 27.05 4.85
N TYR A 782 -24.87 26.56 4.01
CA TYR A 782 -25.74 25.44 4.35
C TYR A 782 -24.96 24.12 4.55
N SER A 783 -23.98 23.85 3.69
CA SER A 783 -23.13 22.64 3.76
C SER A 783 -22.25 22.62 5.02
N ASP A 784 -21.73 23.78 5.44
CA ASP A 784 -20.97 23.99 6.68
C ASP A 784 -21.80 23.69 7.95
N VAL A 785 -23.10 24.00 7.91
CA VAL A 785 -24.00 23.84 9.08
C VAL A 785 -24.46 22.39 9.23
N PHE A 786 -24.84 21.76 8.11
CA PHE A 786 -25.35 20.39 8.07
C PHE A 786 -24.37 19.44 7.38
N SER A 787 -24.47 19.31 6.05
CA SER A 787 -23.59 18.54 5.18
C SER A 787 -23.90 18.88 3.72
N PRO A 788 -23.01 18.56 2.75
CA PRO A 788 -23.35 18.68 1.33
C PRO A 788 -24.53 17.80 0.90
N ASP A 789 -24.88 16.75 1.65
CA ASP A 789 -26.03 15.89 1.35
C ASP A 789 -27.40 16.58 1.58
N LEU A 790 -27.42 17.76 2.24
CA LEU A 790 -28.60 18.62 2.34
C LEU A 790 -29.03 19.18 0.97
N LEU A 791 -28.07 19.34 0.04
CA LEU A 791 -28.32 19.84 -1.32
C LEU A 791 -28.93 18.77 -2.25
N ILE A 792 -29.11 17.53 -1.75
CA ILE A 792 -29.83 16.45 -2.42
C ILE A 792 -31.27 16.46 -1.88
N PRO A 793 -32.29 16.72 -2.72
CA PRO A 793 -33.68 16.70 -2.28
C PRO A 793 -34.11 15.29 -1.84
N LEU A 794 -35.01 15.23 -0.87
CA LEU A 794 -35.63 14.00 -0.40
C LEU A 794 -36.43 13.30 -1.51
N GLN A 795 -36.37 11.97 -1.60
CA GLN A 795 -37.17 11.15 -2.52
C GLN A 795 -38.48 10.68 -1.87
N ASP A 796 -39.50 10.34 -2.68
CA ASP A 796 -40.79 9.84 -2.17
C ASP A 796 -40.68 8.47 -1.44
N ASP A 797 -39.63 7.70 -1.74
CA ASP A 797 -39.28 6.43 -1.07
C ASP A 797 -38.42 6.62 0.21
N ASP A 798 -37.89 7.83 0.49
CA ASP A 798 -37.00 8.07 1.65
C ASP A 798 -37.82 8.14 2.97
N VAL A 799 -37.51 7.26 3.92
CA VAL A 799 -38.12 7.31 5.27
C VAL A 799 -37.51 8.45 6.11
N ALA A 800 -38.28 9.53 6.30
CA ALA A 800 -37.79 10.75 6.92
C ALA A 800 -38.72 11.37 7.99
N TYR A 801 -38.12 12.01 9.00
CA TYR A 801 -38.80 12.56 10.18
C TYR A 801 -38.53 14.05 10.36
N LYS A 802 -39.55 14.87 10.64
CA LYS A 802 -39.39 16.32 10.83
C LYS A 802 -38.61 16.63 12.11
N LEU A 803 -37.69 17.60 12.06
CA LEU A 803 -37.02 18.15 13.25
C LEU A 803 -37.98 19.01 14.07
N GLU A 804 -37.95 18.85 15.39
CA GLU A 804 -38.83 19.55 16.32
C GLU A 804 -38.28 20.94 16.70
N GLN A 805 -39.16 21.78 17.25
CA GLN A 805 -38.90 23.12 17.75
C GLN A 805 -39.39 23.19 19.20
N ALA A 806 -38.71 23.90 20.10
CA ALA A 806 -39.18 24.07 21.46
C ALA A 806 -40.50 24.88 21.50
N PRO A 807 -41.47 24.51 22.35
CA PRO A 807 -42.86 25.00 22.27
C PRO A 807 -43.09 26.47 22.65
N ASP A 808 -42.06 27.17 23.16
CA ASP A 808 -42.13 28.58 23.55
C ASP A 808 -41.55 29.54 22.46
N ILE A 809 -41.12 29.03 21.29
CA ILE A 809 -40.45 29.82 20.23
C ILE A 809 -41.38 30.07 19.03
N GLU A 810 -41.55 31.35 18.66
CA GLU A 810 -42.26 31.75 17.43
C GLU A 810 -41.28 32.15 16.32
N LEU A 811 -41.27 31.43 15.19
CA LEU A 811 -40.45 31.75 14.00
C LEU A 811 -41.14 32.76 13.03
N SER A 812 -42.24 33.37 13.44
CA SER A 812 -43.16 34.17 12.60
C SER A 812 -42.48 35.26 11.76
N THR A 813 -41.45 35.92 12.28
CA THR A 813 -40.66 36.91 11.52
C THR A 813 -39.97 36.33 10.30
N LEU A 814 -39.53 35.05 10.34
CA LEU A 814 -38.96 34.37 9.17
C LEU A 814 -40.05 33.96 8.18
N SER A 815 -41.24 33.56 8.66
CA SER A 815 -42.41 33.23 7.83
C SER A 815 -42.84 34.42 6.96
N ASP A 816 -42.89 35.63 7.53
CA ASP A 816 -43.23 36.85 6.78
C ASP A 816 -42.09 37.31 5.86
N MET A 817 -40.82 37.06 6.23
CA MET A 817 -39.68 37.29 5.34
C MET A 817 -39.71 36.36 4.12
N VAL A 818 -40.06 35.08 4.29
CA VAL A 818 -40.29 34.12 3.19
C VAL A 818 -41.39 34.64 2.25
N ARG A 819 -42.53 35.09 2.80
CA ARG A 819 -43.62 35.68 2.02
C ARG A 819 -43.22 36.92 1.23
N SER A 820 -42.27 37.72 1.73
CA SER A 820 -41.78 38.93 1.06
C SER A 820 -40.78 38.68 -0.07
N SER A 821 -40.17 37.48 -0.13
CA SER A 821 -38.97 37.19 -0.93
C SER A 821 -39.24 36.30 -2.15
N ALA A 822 -40.35 36.54 -2.86
CA ALA A 822 -40.80 35.77 -4.02
C ALA A 822 -40.05 36.12 -5.33
N VAL A 823 -38.71 36.00 -5.33
CA VAL A 823 -37.87 36.19 -6.53
C VAL A 823 -37.47 34.83 -7.10
N GLU A 824 -37.94 34.53 -8.31
CA GLU A 824 -37.52 33.32 -9.02
C GLU A 824 -36.05 33.43 -9.45
N MET A 825 -35.23 32.50 -8.97
CA MET A 825 -33.82 32.33 -9.33
C MET A 825 -33.55 30.85 -9.59
N ASP A 826 -32.80 30.53 -10.64
CA ASP A 826 -32.40 29.16 -10.93
C ASP A 826 -31.39 28.64 -9.88
N VAL A 827 -31.81 27.60 -9.16
CA VAL A 827 -31.02 26.90 -8.15
C VAL A 827 -30.41 25.58 -8.67
N SER A 828 -30.67 25.20 -9.92
CA SER A 828 -30.30 23.91 -10.51
C SER A 828 -28.79 23.70 -10.61
N ARG A 829 -28.00 24.78 -10.64
CA ARG A 829 -26.52 24.76 -10.56
C ARG A 829 -26.00 24.23 -9.22
N VAL A 830 -26.80 24.31 -8.15
CA VAL A 830 -26.42 23.94 -6.78
C VAL A 830 -27.09 22.64 -6.32
N MET A 831 -28.37 22.42 -6.67
CA MET A 831 -29.08 21.20 -6.27
C MET A 831 -28.43 19.97 -6.91
N HIS A 832 -28.13 18.96 -6.10
CA HIS A 832 -27.44 17.75 -6.56
C HIS A 832 -28.43 16.63 -6.86
N ALA A 833 -28.33 16.05 -8.06
CA ALA A 833 -29.02 14.81 -8.39
C ALA A 833 -28.54 13.68 -7.46
N PRO A 834 -29.43 12.75 -7.06
CA PRO A 834 -29.02 11.57 -6.29
C PRO A 834 -27.99 10.76 -7.09
N LYS A 835 -26.92 10.31 -6.43
CA LYS A 835 -25.83 9.53 -7.06
C LYS A 835 -26.38 8.22 -7.61
N GLY A 836 -26.61 8.19 -8.93
CA GLY A 836 -27.06 7.00 -9.64
C GLY A 836 -26.07 5.85 -9.49
N LYS A 837 -26.58 4.61 -9.48
CA LYS A 837 -25.82 3.42 -9.06
C LYS A 837 -24.61 3.07 -9.94
N VAL A 838 -24.61 3.50 -11.21
CA VAL A 838 -23.59 3.17 -12.22
C VAL A 838 -22.31 4.00 -12.06
N HIS A 839 -21.22 3.36 -11.65
CA HIS A 839 -19.90 3.96 -11.39
C HIS A 839 -18.87 3.57 -12.45
N VAL A 840 -18.86 4.28 -13.59
CA VAL A 840 -17.81 4.11 -14.61
C VAL A 840 -16.54 4.86 -14.19
N HIS A 841 -15.44 4.13 -14.04
CA HIS A 841 -14.13 4.66 -13.70
C HIS A 841 -13.39 5.21 -14.94
N ALA A 842 -12.65 6.30 -14.74
CA ALA A 842 -11.75 6.84 -15.76
C ALA A 842 -10.67 5.81 -16.14
N PRO A 843 -10.34 5.64 -17.44
CA PRO A 843 -9.40 4.64 -17.89
C PRO A 843 -7.94 5.06 -17.60
N VAL A 844 -7.13 4.08 -17.21
CA VAL A 844 -5.69 4.22 -16.95
C VAL A 844 -4.97 3.06 -17.64
N LEU A 845 -3.75 3.30 -18.13
CA LEU A 845 -2.89 2.29 -18.75
C LEU A 845 -1.49 2.43 -18.16
N ASP A 846 -0.97 1.37 -17.55
CA ASP A 846 0.35 1.39 -16.92
C ASP A 846 1.49 1.37 -17.95
N LEU A 847 2.59 2.06 -17.67
CA LEU A 847 3.77 2.08 -18.54
C LEU A 847 4.38 0.68 -18.75
N SER A 848 4.15 -0.28 -17.85
CA SER A 848 4.55 -1.68 -18.01
C SER A 848 3.86 -2.41 -19.17
N VAL A 849 2.73 -1.89 -19.68
CA VAL A 849 2.03 -2.49 -20.82
C VAL A 849 2.90 -2.45 -22.09
N PHE A 850 3.77 -1.44 -22.22
CA PHE A 850 4.69 -1.24 -23.35
C PHE A 850 6.00 -2.05 -23.25
N ILE A 851 6.31 -2.65 -22.09
CA ILE A 851 7.62 -3.25 -21.83
C ILE A 851 7.54 -4.79 -21.95
N PRO A 852 8.48 -5.46 -22.65
CA PRO A 852 8.52 -6.92 -22.69
C PRO A 852 8.73 -7.55 -21.31
N GLN A 853 8.04 -8.67 -21.06
CA GLN A 853 8.12 -9.48 -19.83
C GLN A 853 7.77 -8.79 -18.48
N SER A 854 7.50 -7.48 -18.41
CA SER A 854 7.00 -6.88 -17.18
C SER A 854 5.56 -7.32 -16.93
N SER A 855 5.41 -8.38 -16.13
CA SER A 855 4.12 -8.86 -15.63
C SER A 855 3.37 -7.70 -14.95
N PRO A 856 2.21 -7.27 -15.48
CA PRO A 856 1.41 -6.23 -14.86
C PRO A 856 0.80 -6.80 -13.57
N ARG A 857 1.47 -6.53 -12.45
CA ARG A 857 1.01 -6.95 -11.12
C ARG A 857 -0.19 -6.12 -10.70
N THR A 858 -1.38 -6.58 -11.08
CA THR A 858 -2.63 -6.18 -10.43
C THR A 858 -2.45 -6.28 -8.91
N THR A 859 -2.80 -5.21 -8.21
CA THR A 859 -2.32 -4.91 -6.84
C THR A 859 -3.01 -5.71 -5.73
N SER A 860 -3.57 -6.87 -6.05
CA SER A 860 -4.51 -7.64 -5.23
C SER A 860 -3.99 -9.01 -4.74
N ALA A 861 -2.69 -9.29 -4.86
CA ALA A 861 -2.10 -10.56 -4.41
C ALA A 861 -0.74 -10.44 -3.68
N GLU A 862 -0.68 -9.67 -2.59
CA GLU A 862 0.34 -9.93 -1.56
C GLU A 862 0.19 -11.39 -1.09
N CYS A 863 1.19 -12.23 -1.40
CA CYS A 863 1.20 -13.62 -0.97
C CYS A 863 1.56 -13.72 0.52
N LYS A 864 0.61 -13.33 1.39
CA LYS A 864 0.70 -13.39 2.86
C LYS A 864 1.31 -14.71 3.29
N ARG A 865 2.55 -14.65 3.81
CA ARG A 865 3.45 -15.81 4.02
C ARG A 865 2.70 -16.99 4.64
N ARG A 866 2.35 -17.99 3.80
CA ARG A 866 1.54 -19.13 4.26
C ARG A 866 2.33 -19.93 5.30
N ALA A 867 1.67 -20.25 6.41
CA ALA A 867 2.26 -21.06 7.47
C ALA A 867 2.70 -22.44 6.93
N PRO A 868 3.91 -22.93 7.30
CA PRO A 868 4.55 -24.05 6.62
C PRO A 868 3.85 -25.40 6.78
N TRP A 869 2.92 -25.53 7.73
CA TRP A 869 2.13 -26.74 7.96
C TRP A 869 0.88 -26.84 7.06
N LYS A 870 0.52 -25.81 6.29
CA LYS A 870 -0.50 -25.94 5.25
C LYS A 870 0.13 -26.61 4.03
N ALA A 871 -0.32 -27.83 3.72
CA ALA A 871 0.17 -28.60 2.58
C ALA A 871 0.18 -27.74 1.31
N ARG A 872 1.32 -27.73 0.60
CA ARG A 872 1.44 -27.16 -0.73
C ARG A 872 0.60 -28.01 -1.66
N ARG A 873 -0.67 -27.64 -1.88
CA ARG A 873 -1.36 -28.01 -3.13
C ARG A 873 -0.39 -27.63 -4.25
N VAL A 874 -0.10 -28.56 -5.14
CA VAL A 874 0.60 -28.25 -6.38
C VAL A 874 -0.43 -27.57 -7.27
N MET A 875 -0.65 -26.27 -7.00
CA MET A 875 -1.07 -25.35 -8.03
C MET A 875 -0.05 -25.57 -9.15
N ARG A 876 -0.48 -26.14 -10.28
CA ARG A 876 0.35 -26.12 -11.50
C ARG A 876 0.63 -24.65 -11.82
N SER A 877 1.75 -24.38 -12.49
CA SER A 877 2.14 -23.00 -12.80
C SER A 877 0.95 -22.24 -13.39
N PRO A 878 0.55 -21.08 -12.83
CA PRO A 878 -0.55 -20.30 -13.38
C PRO A 878 -0.21 -19.92 -14.83
N MET A 879 -1.21 -19.72 -15.69
CA MET A 879 -0.98 -19.50 -17.13
C MET A 879 0.13 -18.46 -17.37
N GLU A 880 1.28 -18.91 -17.85
CA GLU A 880 2.49 -18.07 -18.01
C GLU A 880 2.42 -17.27 -19.32
N LEU A 881 1.41 -16.40 -19.39
CA LEU A 881 1.20 -15.38 -20.40
C LEU A 881 1.67 -14.02 -19.84
N PRO A 882 2.49 -13.24 -20.56
CA PRO A 882 3.10 -13.53 -21.87
C PRO A 882 4.17 -14.64 -21.82
N PRO A 883 4.43 -15.33 -22.96
CA PRO A 883 5.47 -16.33 -23.06
C PRO A 883 6.86 -15.74 -22.79
N ALA A 884 7.72 -16.53 -22.13
CA ALA A 884 9.03 -16.10 -21.64
C ALA A 884 10.13 -16.04 -22.72
N VAL A 885 9.91 -15.23 -23.76
CA VAL A 885 10.85 -15.02 -24.89
C VAL A 885 12.20 -14.48 -24.37
N PRO A 886 13.34 -15.16 -24.61
CA PRO A 886 14.64 -14.78 -24.04
C PRO A 886 15.18 -13.45 -24.58
N HIS A 887 16.07 -12.80 -23.82
CA HIS A 887 16.82 -11.62 -24.29
C HIS A 887 17.62 -11.94 -25.57
N PRO A 888 17.66 -11.05 -26.58
CA PRO A 888 18.31 -11.30 -27.88
C PRO A 888 19.75 -11.81 -27.82
N ALA A 889 20.59 -11.32 -26.91
CA ALA A 889 21.95 -11.86 -26.74
C ALA A 889 21.98 -13.37 -26.40
N LYS A 890 20.93 -13.91 -25.77
CA LYS A 890 20.77 -15.35 -25.53
C LYS A 890 20.21 -16.09 -26.75
N ILE A 891 19.40 -15.42 -27.59
CA ILE A 891 18.94 -15.97 -28.89
C ILE A 891 20.14 -16.17 -29.82
N ALA A 892 21.01 -15.17 -29.93
CA ALA A 892 22.26 -15.24 -30.68
C ALA A 892 23.11 -16.46 -30.31
N LEU A 893 23.32 -16.72 -29.01
CA LEU A 893 24.07 -17.90 -28.55
C LEU A 893 23.32 -19.23 -28.78
N ILE A 894 21.99 -19.25 -28.75
CA ILE A 894 21.19 -20.46 -29.07
C ILE A 894 21.32 -20.80 -30.56
N ILE A 895 21.29 -19.79 -31.44
CA ILE A 895 21.53 -19.95 -32.88
C ILE A 895 22.98 -20.42 -33.13
N PHE A 896 23.97 -19.75 -32.55
CA PHE A 896 25.38 -20.16 -32.66
C PHE A 896 25.60 -21.61 -32.23
N ASN A 897 24.99 -22.04 -31.12
CA ASN A 897 25.04 -23.41 -30.62
C ASN A 897 24.24 -24.44 -31.43
N ARG A 898 23.33 -24.01 -32.32
CA ARG A 898 22.65 -24.88 -33.29
C ARG A 898 23.56 -25.17 -34.50
N ASP A 899 24.36 -24.18 -34.88
CA ASP A 899 25.07 -24.15 -36.15
C ASP A 899 26.59 -24.44 -36.03
N ASN A 900 27.12 -24.65 -34.81
CA ASN A 900 28.53 -24.93 -34.53
C ASN A 900 28.72 -26.21 -33.67
N GLU A 901 29.77 -26.98 -33.94
CA GLU A 901 30.08 -28.23 -33.21
C GLU A 901 30.57 -28.04 -31.76
N ASP A 902 31.10 -26.86 -31.42
CA ASP A 902 31.59 -26.49 -30.08
C ASP A 902 30.59 -25.58 -29.33
N PRO A 903 29.58 -26.12 -28.61
CA PRO A 903 28.54 -25.32 -27.97
C PRO A 903 29.05 -24.49 -26.78
N ILE A 904 28.62 -23.23 -26.73
CA ILE A 904 28.85 -22.32 -25.61
C ILE A 904 27.99 -22.76 -24.41
N PRO A 905 28.56 -22.94 -23.20
CA PRO A 905 27.83 -23.47 -22.05
C PRO A 905 26.90 -22.42 -21.42
N LEU A 906 25.69 -22.30 -22.00
CA LEU A 906 24.60 -21.38 -21.60
C LEU A 906 24.19 -21.48 -20.12
N GLU A 907 24.45 -22.62 -19.49
CA GLU A 907 24.12 -22.94 -18.10
C GLU A 907 25.21 -22.53 -17.10
N SER A 908 26.39 -22.15 -17.57
CA SER A 908 27.49 -21.78 -16.69
C SER A 908 27.22 -20.45 -16.00
N ASP A 909 27.52 -20.37 -14.70
CA ASP A 909 27.44 -19.13 -13.92
C ASP A 909 28.24 -17.97 -14.57
N ALA A 910 29.27 -18.30 -15.35
CA ALA A 910 30.02 -17.33 -16.15
C ALA A 910 29.20 -16.82 -17.35
N CYS A 911 28.61 -17.70 -18.15
CA CYS A 911 27.79 -17.28 -19.30
C CYS A 911 26.59 -16.43 -18.88
N THR A 912 25.95 -16.72 -17.74
CA THR A 912 24.85 -15.91 -17.21
C THR A 912 25.32 -14.53 -16.74
N GLN A 913 26.42 -14.44 -15.98
CA GLN A 913 27.02 -13.16 -15.58
C GLN A 913 27.46 -12.31 -16.78
N VAL A 914 27.98 -12.92 -17.85
CA VAL A 914 28.31 -12.20 -19.09
C VAL A 914 27.05 -11.69 -19.78
N LEU A 915 26.02 -12.53 -19.93
CA LEU A 915 24.74 -12.13 -20.55
C LEU A 915 24.02 -11.02 -19.76
N GLU A 916 24.08 -11.05 -18.42
CA GLU A 916 23.54 -9.98 -17.57
C GLU A 916 24.30 -8.67 -17.77
N ALA A 917 25.63 -8.71 -17.85
CA ALA A 917 26.44 -7.52 -18.13
C ALA A 917 26.16 -6.94 -19.54
N VAL A 918 25.96 -7.81 -20.55
CA VAL A 918 25.58 -7.40 -21.91
C VAL A 918 24.18 -6.78 -21.95
N GLY A 919 23.18 -7.38 -21.29
CA GLY A 919 21.79 -6.91 -21.32
C GLY A 919 21.49 -5.65 -20.49
N CYS A 920 22.29 -5.36 -19.46
CA CYS A 920 22.07 -4.24 -18.54
C CYS A 920 22.84 -2.96 -18.89
N GLY A 921 23.57 -2.92 -20.02
CA GLY A 921 24.30 -1.72 -20.47
C GLY A 921 25.37 -1.22 -19.50
N GLY A 922 25.82 -2.06 -18.55
CA GLY A 922 26.75 -1.69 -17.48
C GLY A 922 26.13 -1.07 -16.21
N CYS A 923 24.81 -0.89 -16.12
CA CYS A 923 24.14 -0.35 -14.92
C CYS A 923 23.48 -1.44 -14.05
N PRO A 924 23.53 -1.33 -12.70
CA PRO A 924 22.91 -2.31 -11.81
C PRO A 924 21.37 -2.17 -11.78
N PRO A 925 20.62 -3.29 -11.67
CA PRO A 925 19.16 -3.26 -11.70
C PRO A 925 18.57 -2.70 -10.39
N GLY A 926 17.92 -1.52 -10.46
CA GLY A 926 17.24 -0.94 -9.28
C GLY A 926 16.40 0.32 -9.48
N VAL A 927 16.58 1.09 -10.57
CA VAL A 927 16.01 2.46 -10.66
C VAL A 927 14.66 2.54 -11.42
N LEU A 928 14.37 1.63 -12.35
CA LEU A 928 13.19 1.72 -13.23
C LEU A 928 11.84 1.36 -12.58
N ALA A 929 11.79 1.09 -11.26
CA ALA A 929 10.59 0.59 -10.58
C ALA A 929 9.86 1.61 -9.67
N SER A 930 10.31 2.87 -9.62
CA SER A 930 9.80 3.92 -8.71
C SER A 930 9.58 5.25 -9.42
N GLY A 931 8.75 5.26 -10.46
CA GLY A 931 8.33 6.46 -11.18
C GLY A 931 7.11 7.15 -10.55
N THR A 932 7.26 7.75 -9.37
CA THR A 932 6.25 8.69 -8.81
C THR A 932 6.75 10.12 -8.92
N PRO A 933 5.99 11.06 -9.54
CA PRO A 933 6.39 12.46 -9.60
C PRO A 933 6.25 13.08 -8.20
N SER A 934 7.39 13.32 -7.54
CA SER A 934 7.45 14.10 -6.31
C SER A 934 7.71 15.56 -6.66
N GLU A 935 6.88 16.45 -6.14
CA GLU A 935 6.94 17.89 -6.43
C GLU A 935 8.14 18.57 -5.75
N SER A 936 8.47 19.75 -6.26
CA SER A 936 9.61 20.55 -5.80
C SER A 936 9.44 21.09 -4.37
N SER A 937 10.48 20.94 -3.55
CA SER A 937 10.83 21.95 -2.56
C SER A 937 12.36 21.98 -2.39
N LEU A 938 12.93 23.19 -2.26
CA LEU A 938 14.34 23.34 -1.92
C LEU A 938 14.50 23.17 -0.41
N HIS A 939 15.60 22.54 0.01
CA HIS A 939 16.43 23.10 1.08
C HIS A 939 17.86 22.56 0.99
N THR A 940 18.82 23.48 0.97
CA THR A 940 20.16 23.25 1.51
C THR A 940 20.06 23.36 3.06
N ASP A 941 20.98 22.84 3.87
CA ASP A 941 22.36 22.41 3.64
C ASP A 941 22.69 21.14 4.45
N ASP A 942 23.69 20.35 4.02
CA ASP A 942 24.84 20.04 4.89
C ASP A 942 25.95 19.28 4.12
N VAL A 943 27.21 19.66 4.33
CA VAL A 943 28.38 19.05 3.66
C VAL A 943 29.27 18.32 4.67
N SER A 944 29.35 16.99 4.55
CA SER A 944 30.36 16.20 5.26
C SER A 944 31.02 15.17 4.32
N LEU A 945 32.35 15.08 4.38
CA LEU A 945 33.17 14.37 3.39
C LEU A 945 33.57 12.96 3.85
N GLN A 946 33.14 11.94 3.07
CA GLN A 946 33.82 10.65 2.85
C GLN A 946 34.01 9.70 4.08
N PRO A 947 34.50 8.45 3.90
CA PRO A 947 34.59 7.61 2.69
C PRO A 947 33.93 6.20 2.83
N PHE A 948 33.80 5.53 1.68
CA PHE A 948 33.73 4.08 1.44
C PHE A 948 33.75 3.10 2.63
N GLY A 949 32.69 2.28 2.72
CA GLY A 949 32.68 1.01 3.45
C GLY A 949 31.93 -0.09 2.68
N ALA A 950 32.62 -1.10 2.17
CA ALA A 950 32.01 -2.13 1.31
C ALA A 950 31.14 -3.12 2.09
N ALA A 951 29.90 -3.34 1.64
CA ALA A 951 28.93 -4.21 2.30
C ALA A 951 29.23 -5.70 2.07
N TYR A 952 29.89 -6.34 3.05
CA TYR A 952 30.12 -7.79 3.04
C TYR A 952 28.81 -8.58 3.10
N THR A 953 28.58 -9.47 2.12
CA THR A 953 27.43 -10.37 2.10
C THR A 953 27.53 -11.40 3.23
N ARG A 954 26.60 -11.32 4.19
CA ARG A 954 26.67 -12.06 5.46
C ARG A 954 26.21 -13.51 5.31
N THR A 955 27.07 -14.38 4.80
CA THR A 955 26.84 -15.83 4.85
C THR A 955 26.72 -16.31 6.30
N ARG A 956 25.63 -17.02 6.61
CA ARG A 956 25.39 -17.58 7.95
C ARG A 956 26.27 -18.81 8.17
N HIS A 957 27.44 -18.61 8.77
CA HIS A 957 28.16 -19.71 9.39
C HIS A 957 27.52 -20.11 10.72
N SER A 958 27.51 -21.41 10.98
CA SER A 958 27.05 -22.01 12.23
C SER A 958 27.93 -21.58 13.41
N THR A 959 27.34 -21.02 14.45
CA THR A 959 27.99 -20.85 15.75
C THR A 959 28.30 -22.21 16.35
N SER A 960 29.54 -22.40 16.80
CA SER A 960 29.96 -23.54 17.60
C SER A 960 30.04 -23.12 19.08
N VAL A 961 29.22 -23.77 19.92
CA VAL A 961 28.97 -23.47 21.35
C VAL A 961 28.20 -22.16 21.55
#